data_AF-A0A1Z8Q0E8-F1
#
_entry.id   AF-A0A1Z8Q0E8-F1
#
_cell.length_a   1.000
_cell.length_b   1.000
_cell.length_c   1.000
_cell.angle_alpha   90.00
_cell.angle_beta   90.00
_cell.angle_gamma   90.00
#
_symmetry.space_group_name_H-M   'P 1'
#
loop_
_entity.id
_entity.type
_entity.pdbx_description
1 polymer ?
#
loop_
_entity_poly.entity_id
_entity_poly.type
_entity_poly.pdbx_seq_one_letter_code
_entity_poly.pdbx_strand_id
1 'polypeptide(L)'
;MIKNLGISLLFASTITSLCIFAFSLPGLGSGLWRQSETPAAMLHLCGAISALGIIILGIKYKNLTRACSQNPIVFFPAIIGVLSLIQTPLYDLPLRNILGTVRTGEGVAWWFDIAALSSAFLILWRLNLYKKILIITAISITILCFGLTLSFKTLDHQYTPYHFPDYLAFLALTSAPILLTVLKKHLSSNLSVIIIYLGLLGSIYATENQAMIVYALLMPLYLLIINNLSFIKGRHKLQLKWLALISIIPTVIVLMLLTAHFGGTEGFYSYSESGIFRTIASRAFLITTSISPILETPYISLIGTGWGTYLEHTALNLPFEWIELTDYSGRQWDGLKDDHFHSHNMYIETFSSIGLLGALALILYTFAILKSAASKKKDESFLLASGFAVWASLWFMFPMHAAFLAFAAASTSKLSNKGKHSFTKIKLLTTFILSVCFVTSLSAAYITQSTALMTNDYEAVPLQITEGFEEGNLCILSYNDYGAGGIQLTRMLLNRARYLGLIVNEDLQKLQDIQITDDEKSPENIRSFIEEINGLYCETTLYTKTHHHSVQAELAPLMIRSEMLLGLASYMNQAEKEYYKKDWEQDLYSWLETAPKRTDQAIAYFLYNIIEQREDQSKAMIKHILRLNPNDPVGLWFKGLSLLNDPSKTEQGINALKRALDNGIERLMPIEEELLKMLKG
;
A
#
# COMPACT_ATOMS: atom_id res chain seq x y z
N MET A 1 -38.93 12.94 14.73
CA MET A 1 -37.60 12.79 15.35
C MET A 1 -36.71 11.74 14.65
N ILE A 2 -37.02 10.43 14.73
CA ILE A 2 -36.16 9.34 14.18
C ILE A 2 -35.78 9.50 12.70
N LYS A 3 -36.72 9.85 11.82
CA LYS A 3 -36.45 10.11 10.39
C LYS A 3 -35.41 11.21 10.20
N ASN A 4 -35.58 12.33 10.91
CA ASN A 4 -34.74 13.50 10.76
C ASN A 4 -33.34 13.20 11.29
N LEU A 5 -33.23 12.50 12.43
CA LEU A 5 -31.95 12.04 12.96
C LEU A 5 -31.19 11.15 11.95
N GLY A 6 -31.84 10.12 11.41
CA GLY A 6 -31.21 9.23 10.45
C GLY A 6 -30.71 9.95 9.20
N ILE A 7 -31.53 10.84 8.59
CA ILE A 7 -31.12 11.63 7.43
C ILE A 7 -29.98 12.59 7.79
N SER A 8 -30.03 13.24 8.96
CA SER A 8 -28.97 14.15 9.42
C SER A 8 -27.64 13.44 9.59
N LEU A 9 -27.63 12.23 10.16
CA LEU A 9 -26.41 11.42 10.29
C LEU A 9 -25.83 11.08 8.92
N LEU A 10 -26.66 10.59 7.99
CA LEU A 10 -26.20 10.31 6.62
C LEU A 10 -25.65 11.55 5.92
N PHE A 11 -26.30 12.69 6.10
CA PHE A 11 -25.86 13.93 5.47
C PHE A 11 -24.55 14.43 6.06
N ALA A 12 -24.41 14.42 7.39
CA ALA A 12 -23.17 14.80 8.06
C ALA A 12 -22.01 13.89 7.62
N SER A 13 -22.19 12.56 7.66
CA SER A 13 -21.14 11.62 7.27
C SER A 13 -20.74 11.74 5.80
N THR A 14 -21.70 11.89 4.89
CA THR A 14 -21.39 11.99 3.45
C THR A 14 -20.70 13.30 3.09
N ILE A 15 -21.11 14.43 3.68
CA ILE A 15 -20.41 15.71 3.47
C ILE A 15 -19.00 15.65 4.06
N THR A 16 -18.85 15.20 5.31
CA THR A 16 -17.53 15.05 5.93
C THR A 16 -16.64 14.13 5.11
N SER A 17 -17.18 13.01 4.59
CA SER A 17 -16.42 12.06 3.78
C SER A 17 -15.86 12.65 2.47
N LEU A 18 -16.58 13.58 1.85
CA LEU A 18 -16.10 14.31 0.67
C LEU A 18 -15.04 15.36 1.03
N CYS A 19 -15.01 15.81 2.27
CA CYS A 19 -14.08 16.81 2.79
C CYS A 19 -12.87 16.21 3.55
N ILE A 20 -12.68 14.89 3.53
CA ILE A 20 -11.63 14.20 4.30
C ILE A 20 -10.21 14.70 3.98
N PHE A 21 -9.96 15.22 2.77
CA PHE A 21 -8.67 15.81 2.38
C PHE A 21 -8.20 16.90 3.36
N ALA A 22 -9.11 17.58 4.07
CA ALA A 22 -8.71 18.60 5.04
C ALA A 22 -7.85 18.00 6.17
N PHE A 23 -8.11 16.74 6.54
CA PHE A 23 -7.37 16.01 7.57
C PHE A 23 -6.01 15.49 7.08
N SER A 24 -5.66 15.66 5.80
CA SER A 24 -4.32 15.38 5.30
C SER A 24 -3.42 16.63 5.29
N LEU A 25 -3.98 17.81 5.58
CA LEU A 25 -3.23 19.07 5.60
C LEU A 25 -2.40 19.20 6.89
N PRO A 26 -1.27 19.95 6.83
CA PRO A 26 -0.47 20.27 8.01
C PRO A 26 -1.32 20.90 9.12
N GLY A 27 -1.07 20.49 10.37
CA GLY A 27 -1.77 20.98 11.56
C GLY A 27 -3.09 20.27 11.89
N LEU A 28 -3.68 19.52 10.94
CA LEU A 28 -4.86 18.69 11.17
C LEU A 28 -4.56 17.20 11.12
N GLY A 29 -3.65 16.78 10.25
CA GLY A 29 -3.21 15.38 10.16
C GLY A 29 -2.21 14.99 11.23
N SER A 30 -2.33 13.76 11.71
CA SER A 30 -1.44 13.08 12.66
C SER A 30 -0.96 11.74 12.10
N GLY A 31 0.11 11.20 12.66
CA GLY A 31 0.73 9.93 12.29
C GLY A 31 2.06 10.10 11.55
N LEU A 32 2.82 9.00 11.45
CA LEU A 32 4.03 8.94 10.61
C LEU A 32 3.70 9.25 9.15
N TRP A 33 2.54 8.78 8.68
CA TRP A 33 1.99 9.11 7.37
C TRP A 33 0.79 10.04 7.49
N ARG A 34 1.03 11.26 7.98
CA ARG A 34 0.01 12.29 8.24
C ARG A 34 -1.01 12.50 7.11
N GLN A 35 -0.57 12.38 5.84
CA GLN A 35 -1.44 12.59 4.68
C GLN A 35 -2.46 11.46 4.46
N SER A 36 -2.39 10.37 5.23
CA SER A 36 -3.25 9.21 5.02
C SER A 36 -3.82 8.58 6.29
N GLU A 37 -3.08 8.50 7.40
CA GLU A 37 -3.57 7.84 8.62
C GLU A 37 -4.80 8.52 9.21
N THR A 38 -4.74 9.83 9.44
CA THR A 38 -5.89 10.60 9.95
C THR A 38 -7.04 10.61 8.92
N PRO A 39 -6.80 10.82 7.61
CA PRO A 39 -7.83 10.62 6.59
C PRO A 39 -8.50 9.24 6.60
N ALA A 40 -7.75 8.15 6.81
CA ALA A 40 -8.30 6.81 6.93
C ALA A 40 -9.18 6.67 8.17
N ALA A 41 -8.72 7.16 9.33
CA ALA A 41 -9.53 7.17 10.55
C ALA A 41 -10.84 7.94 10.36
N MET A 42 -10.80 9.09 9.69
CA MET A 42 -12.00 9.89 9.40
C MET A 42 -12.93 9.22 8.38
N LEU A 43 -12.40 8.47 7.41
CA LEU A 43 -13.19 7.65 6.50
C LEU A 43 -13.96 6.58 7.27
N HIS A 44 -13.27 5.83 8.13
CA HIS A 44 -13.86 4.80 8.99
C HIS A 44 -14.95 5.39 9.90
N LEU A 45 -14.72 6.57 10.49
CA LEU A 45 -15.72 7.27 11.29
C LEU A 45 -16.96 7.65 10.46
N CYS A 46 -16.76 8.16 9.24
CA CYS A 46 -17.86 8.49 8.33
C CYS A 46 -18.65 7.23 7.91
N GLY A 47 -17.96 6.10 7.69
CA GLY A 47 -18.58 4.80 7.42
C GLY A 47 -19.44 4.32 8.59
N ALA A 48 -18.92 4.39 9.82
CA ALA A 48 -19.65 4.03 11.04
C ALA A 48 -20.91 4.90 11.22
N ILE A 49 -20.79 6.24 11.11
CA ILE A 49 -21.93 7.16 11.22
C ILE A 49 -22.98 6.88 10.13
N SER A 50 -22.53 6.56 8.91
CA SER A 50 -23.41 6.18 7.81
C SER A 50 -24.17 4.89 8.12
N ALA A 51 -23.49 3.85 8.61
CA ALA A 51 -24.11 2.59 9.01
C ALA A 51 -25.17 2.80 10.10
N LEU A 52 -24.85 3.59 11.14
CA LEU A 52 -25.78 3.95 12.21
C LEU A 52 -27.01 4.71 11.66
N GLY A 53 -26.80 5.69 10.78
CA GLY A 53 -27.88 6.43 10.12
C GLY A 53 -28.81 5.50 9.33
N ILE A 54 -28.27 4.51 8.61
CA ILE A 54 -29.05 3.51 7.87
C ILE A 54 -29.84 2.60 8.81
N ILE A 55 -29.26 2.16 9.93
CA ILE A 55 -29.94 1.36 10.96
C ILE A 55 -31.15 2.12 11.51
N ILE A 56 -30.94 3.38 11.92
CA ILE A 56 -31.99 4.26 12.47
C ILE A 56 -33.11 4.48 11.45
N LEU A 57 -32.77 4.73 10.17
CA LEU A 57 -33.77 4.83 9.11
C LEU A 57 -34.50 3.51 8.87
N GLY A 58 -33.81 2.38 8.98
CA GLY A 58 -34.36 1.03 8.82
C GLY A 58 -35.45 0.67 9.82
N ILE A 59 -35.50 1.33 10.99
CA ILE A 59 -36.58 1.16 11.97
C ILE A 59 -37.94 1.54 11.35
N LYS A 60 -37.99 2.67 10.63
CA LYS A 60 -39.21 3.23 10.03
C LYS A 60 -39.37 2.92 8.53
N TYR A 61 -38.28 2.92 7.76
CA TYR A 61 -38.26 2.83 6.30
C TYR A 61 -37.61 1.52 5.81
N LYS A 62 -38.10 0.39 6.33
CA LYS A 62 -37.56 -0.96 6.09
C LYS A 62 -37.35 -1.29 4.60
N ASN A 63 -38.30 -0.92 3.74
CA ASN A 63 -38.21 -1.19 2.31
C ASN A 63 -37.10 -0.38 1.62
N LEU A 64 -36.89 0.87 2.04
CA LEU A 64 -35.83 1.72 1.51
C LEU A 64 -34.46 1.16 1.88
N THR A 65 -34.25 0.85 3.17
CA THR A 65 -33.00 0.26 3.65
C THR A 65 -32.69 -1.05 2.94
N ARG A 66 -33.68 -1.94 2.78
CA ARG A 66 -33.52 -3.18 2.03
C ARG A 66 -33.13 -2.93 0.56
N ALA A 67 -33.83 -2.02 -0.12
CA ALA A 67 -33.55 -1.71 -1.52
C ALA A 67 -32.15 -1.12 -1.74
N CYS A 68 -31.62 -0.38 -0.75
CA CYS A 68 -30.25 0.11 -0.78
C CYS A 68 -29.24 -1.02 -0.51
N SER A 69 -29.42 -1.82 0.54
CA SER A 69 -28.50 -2.91 0.87
C SER A 69 -28.44 -4.00 -0.20
N GLN A 70 -29.52 -4.19 -0.96
CA GLN A 70 -29.59 -5.12 -2.09
C GLN A 70 -29.10 -4.50 -3.41
N ASN A 71 -28.74 -3.21 -3.41
CA ASN A 71 -28.16 -2.59 -4.59
C ASN A 71 -26.77 -3.20 -4.83
N PRO A 72 -26.45 -3.70 -6.04
CA PRO A 72 -25.16 -4.31 -6.31
C PRO A 72 -23.95 -3.45 -5.93
N ILE A 73 -24.03 -2.12 -6.03
CA ILE A 73 -22.91 -1.22 -5.64
C ILE A 73 -22.69 -1.15 -4.12
N VAL A 74 -23.66 -1.59 -3.32
CA VAL A 74 -23.54 -1.71 -1.85
C VAL A 74 -23.22 -3.15 -1.45
N PHE A 75 -23.86 -4.09 -2.14
CA PHE A 75 -23.78 -5.52 -1.83
C PHE A 75 -22.38 -6.10 -2.03
N PHE A 76 -21.69 -5.81 -3.14
CA PHE A 76 -20.38 -6.39 -3.38
C PHE A 76 -19.30 -5.87 -2.41
N PRO A 77 -19.19 -4.54 -2.13
CA PRO A 77 -18.30 -4.06 -1.07
C PRO A 77 -18.62 -4.69 0.29
N ALA A 78 -19.90 -4.85 0.64
CA ALA A 78 -20.29 -5.53 1.88
C ALA A 78 -19.88 -7.02 1.89
N ILE A 79 -19.97 -7.73 0.76
CA ILE A 79 -19.47 -9.11 0.65
C ILE A 79 -17.97 -9.15 0.86
N ILE A 80 -17.21 -8.25 0.23
CA ILE A 80 -15.75 -8.19 0.39
C ILE A 80 -15.41 -8.01 1.87
N GLY A 81 -16.05 -7.05 2.55
CA GLY A 81 -15.88 -6.85 3.99
C GLY A 81 -16.27 -8.07 4.84
N VAL A 82 -17.40 -8.74 4.54
CA VAL A 82 -17.83 -9.95 5.26
C VAL A 82 -16.87 -11.12 5.06
N LEU A 83 -16.43 -11.38 3.82
CA LEU A 83 -15.47 -12.44 3.54
C LEU A 83 -14.14 -12.18 4.26
N SER A 84 -13.64 -10.95 4.16
CA SER A 84 -12.43 -10.50 4.85
C SER A 84 -12.53 -10.69 6.37
N LEU A 85 -13.68 -10.34 6.96
CA LEU A 85 -13.90 -10.44 8.41
C LEU A 85 -14.01 -11.90 8.89
N ILE A 86 -14.66 -12.77 8.10
CA ILE A 86 -14.77 -14.19 8.44
C ILE A 86 -13.40 -14.87 8.43
N GLN A 87 -12.52 -14.44 7.52
CA GLN A 87 -11.17 -14.98 7.41
C GLN A 87 -10.20 -14.37 8.43
N THR A 88 -10.52 -13.23 9.07
CA THR A 88 -9.67 -12.56 10.06
C THR A 88 -9.00 -13.49 11.09
N PRO A 89 -9.70 -14.47 11.72
CA PRO A 89 -9.08 -15.36 12.71
C PRO A 89 -8.06 -16.35 12.14
N LEU A 90 -7.95 -16.47 10.81
CA LEU A 90 -7.02 -17.37 10.11
C LEU A 90 -5.69 -16.69 9.78
N TYR A 91 -5.57 -15.38 9.98
CA TYR A 91 -4.38 -14.61 9.64
C TYR A 91 -3.51 -14.34 10.86
N ASP A 92 -2.20 -14.25 10.66
CA ASP A 92 -1.23 -14.01 11.74
C ASP A 92 -1.40 -12.64 12.42
N LEU A 93 -1.87 -11.65 11.65
CA LEU A 93 -2.16 -10.29 12.14
C LEU A 93 -3.63 -9.93 11.90
N PRO A 94 -4.56 -10.42 12.76
CA PRO A 94 -6.00 -10.20 12.62
C PRO A 94 -6.39 -8.72 12.60
N LEU A 95 -5.76 -7.92 13.47
CA LEU A 95 -6.06 -6.49 13.54
C LEU A 95 -5.60 -5.76 12.27
N ARG A 96 -4.41 -6.09 11.76
CA ARG A 96 -3.93 -5.52 10.49
C ARG A 96 -4.88 -5.84 9.33
N ASN A 97 -5.45 -7.04 9.29
CA ASN A 97 -6.47 -7.37 8.27
C ASN A 97 -7.71 -6.45 8.37
N ILE A 98 -8.10 -6.05 9.58
CA ILE A 98 -9.23 -5.12 9.78
C ILE A 98 -8.89 -3.71 9.31
N LEU A 99 -7.71 -3.22 9.69
CA LEU A 99 -7.25 -1.85 9.42
C LEU A 99 -6.73 -1.67 8.00
N GLY A 100 -6.17 -2.70 7.39
CA GLY A 100 -5.43 -2.63 6.14
C GLY A 100 -3.99 -2.14 6.32
N THR A 101 -3.38 -1.69 5.22
CA THR A 101 -2.07 -1.01 5.31
C THR A 101 -2.23 0.30 6.10
N VAL A 102 -1.25 0.64 6.94
CA VAL A 102 -1.28 1.91 7.70
C VAL A 102 -1.39 3.13 6.77
N ARG A 103 -0.85 3.03 5.56
CA ARG A 103 -0.79 4.12 4.57
C ARG A 103 -2.03 4.27 3.70
N THR A 104 -2.92 3.28 3.58
CA THR A 104 -4.16 3.42 2.81
C THR A 104 -5.41 3.21 3.65
N GLY A 105 -5.31 2.45 4.74
CA GLY A 105 -6.47 1.95 5.48
C GLY A 105 -7.28 0.90 4.73
N GLU A 106 -6.75 0.32 3.64
CA GLU A 106 -7.48 -0.66 2.80
C GLU A 106 -7.53 -2.04 3.49
N GLY A 107 -8.51 -2.21 4.38
CA GLY A 107 -8.79 -3.45 5.10
C GLY A 107 -10.28 -3.80 5.14
N VAL A 108 -10.70 -4.63 6.11
CA VAL A 108 -12.11 -4.98 6.31
C VAL A 108 -13.00 -3.73 6.47
N ALA A 109 -12.56 -2.78 7.30
CA ALA A 109 -13.33 -1.58 7.62
C ALA A 109 -13.59 -0.72 6.38
N TRP A 110 -12.57 -0.57 5.52
CA TRP A 110 -12.66 0.16 4.25
C TRP A 110 -13.81 -0.31 3.36
N TRP A 111 -13.96 -1.62 3.18
CA TRP A 111 -15.01 -2.18 2.34
C TRP A 111 -16.40 -2.00 2.95
N PHE A 112 -16.50 -2.04 4.28
CA PHE A 112 -17.71 -1.65 4.98
C PHE A 112 -18.03 -0.16 4.85
N ASP A 113 -17.03 0.72 4.86
CA ASP A 113 -17.22 2.16 4.67
C ASP A 113 -17.73 2.46 3.26
N ILE A 114 -17.14 1.85 2.23
CA ILE A 114 -17.61 1.97 0.85
C ILE A 114 -19.07 1.48 0.74
N ALA A 115 -19.42 0.37 1.39
CA ALA A 115 -20.80 -0.13 1.39
C ALA A 115 -21.77 0.84 2.08
N ALA A 116 -21.42 1.31 3.28
CA ALA A 116 -22.25 2.22 4.07
C ALA A 116 -22.41 3.59 3.39
N LEU A 117 -21.32 4.18 2.89
CA LEU A 117 -21.34 5.44 2.15
C LEU A 117 -22.11 5.30 0.84
N SER A 118 -21.92 4.22 0.07
CA SER A 118 -22.70 3.98 -1.16
C SER A 118 -24.19 3.92 -0.88
N SER A 119 -24.59 3.28 0.22
CA SER A 119 -25.99 3.25 0.66
C SER A 119 -26.49 4.64 1.09
N ALA A 120 -25.68 5.39 1.84
CA ALA A 120 -26.00 6.75 2.27
C ALA A 120 -26.20 7.70 1.07
N PHE A 121 -25.26 7.70 0.12
CA PHE A 121 -25.36 8.48 -1.12
C PHE A 121 -26.57 8.05 -1.96
N LEU A 122 -26.86 6.75 -2.08
CA LEU A 122 -28.04 6.27 -2.80
C LEU A 122 -29.35 6.83 -2.23
N ILE A 123 -29.45 6.97 -0.90
CA ILE A 123 -30.62 7.54 -0.21
C ILE A 123 -30.67 9.05 -0.44
N LEU A 124 -29.60 9.78 -0.14
CA LEU A 124 -29.55 11.24 -0.22
C LEU A 124 -29.69 11.75 -1.66
N TRP A 125 -29.21 11.00 -2.66
CA TRP A 125 -29.35 11.33 -4.08
C TRP A 125 -30.81 11.39 -4.55
N ARG A 126 -31.76 10.84 -3.78
CA ARG A 126 -33.21 10.93 -4.07
C ARG A 126 -33.86 12.18 -3.50
N LEU A 127 -33.16 12.92 -2.65
CA LEU A 127 -33.67 14.11 -2.01
C LEU A 127 -33.05 15.34 -2.68
N ASN A 128 -33.85 16.14 -3.38
CA ASN A 128 -33.36 17.20 -4.27
C ASN A 128 -32.42 18.22 -3.60
N LEU A 129 -32.71 18.60 -2.35
CA LEU A 129 -31.87 19.53 -1.59
C LEU A 129 -30.47 18.94 -1.36
N TYR A 130 -30.41 17.79 -0.70
CA TYR A 130 -29.15 17.10 -0.38
C TYR A 130 -28.37 16.73 -1.64
N LYS A 131 -29.05 16.26 -2.68
CA LYS A 131 -28.44 16.00 -3.99
C LYS A 131 -27.70 17.23 -4.54
N LYS A 132 -28.33 18.41 -4.51
CA LYS A 132 -27.70 19.65 -5.02
C LYS A 132 -26.47 20.01 -4.19
N ILE A 133 -26.59 19.95 -2.86
CA ILE A 133 -25.48 20.25 -1.95
C ILE A 133 -24.31 19.29 -2.21
N LEU A 134 -24.55 17.97 -2.26
CA LEU A 134 -23.51 16.98 -2.52
C LEU A 134 -22.80 17.18 -3.86
N ILE A 135 -23.53 17.56 -4.93
CA ILE A 135 -22.93 17.87 -6.24
C ILE A 135 -22.01 19.09 -6.12
N ILE A 136 -22.49 20.17 -5.49
CA ILE A 136 -21.71 21.40 -5.31
C ILE A 136 -20.46 21.08 -4.49
N THR A 137 -20.61 20.41 -3.36
CA THR A 137 -19.48 20.01 -2.50
C THR A 137 -18.46 19.18 -3.25
N ALA A 138 -18.86 18.10 -3.93
CA ALA A 138 -17.91 17.23 -4.63
C ALA A 138 -17.13 17.98 -5.74
N ILE A 139 -17.80 18.85 -6.51
CA ILE A 139 -17.15 19.66 -7.55
C ILE A 139 -16.22 20.70 -6.91
N SER A 140 -16.67 21.41 -5.88
CA SER A 140 -15.87 22.40 -5.17
C SER A 140 -14.62 21.78 -4.54
N ILE A 141 -14.74 20.61 -3.91
CA ILE A 141 -13.58 19.91 -3.34
C ILE A 141 -12.63 19.42 -4.44
N THR A 142 -13.16 18.91 -5.56
CA THR A 142 -12.29 18.53 -6.70
C THR A 142 -11.48 19.72 -7.18
N ILE A 143 -12.11 20.86 -7.43
CA ILE A 143 -11.44 22.10 -7.86
C ILE A 143 -10.42 22.55 -6.81
N LEU A 144 -10.78 22.51 -5.52
CA LEU A 144 -9.90 22.89 -4.43
C LEU A 144 -8.65 22.00 -4.35
N CYS A 145 -8.78 20.67 -4.48
CA CYS A 145 -7.64 19.75 -4.47
C CYS A 145 -6.70 20.00 -5.66
N PHE A 146 -7.25 20.24 -6.85
CA PHE A 146 -6.47 20.66 -8.02
C PHE A 146 -5.72 21.97 -7.74
N GLY A 147 -6.40 22.97 -7.18
CA GLY A 147 -5.80 24.27 -6.83
C GLY A 147 -4.68 24.15 -5.80
N LEU A 148 -4.89 23.40 -4.71
CA LEU A 148 -3.89 23.18 -3.67
C LEU A 148 -2.65 22.43 -4.20
N THR A 149 -2.86 21.40 -5.03
CA THR A 149 -1.76 20.61 -5.60
C THR A 149 -0.94 21.43 -6.60
N LEU A 150 -1.62 22.19 -7.47
CA LEU A 150 -0.92 23.08 -8.41
C LEU A 150 -0.17 24.17 -7.65
N SER A 151 -0.79 24.77 -6.64
CA SER A 151 -0.17 25.77 -5.77
C SER A 151 1.08 25.22 -5.09
N PHE A 152 1.02 24.01 -4.53
CA PHE A 152 2.19 23.30 -3.99
C PHE A 152 3.29 23.14 -5.03
N LYS A 153 2.98 22.67 -6.24
CA LYS A 153 3.96 22.50 -7.31
C LYS A 153 4.63 23.81 -7.72
N THR A 154 3.91 24.93 -7.64
CA THR A 154 4.42 26.24 -8.08
C THR A 154 5.09 27.06 -6.99
N LEU A 155 4.63 26.94 -5.74
CA LEU A 155 5.04 27.78 -4.61
C LEU A 155 5.82 27.01 -3.53
N ASP A 156 5.97 25.70 -3.70
CA ASP A 156 6.72 24.79 -2.82
C ASP A 156 6.32 24.85 -1.33
N HIS A 157 5.01 25.02 -1.06
CA HIS A 157 4.47 25.05 0.31
C HIS A 157 3.95 23.69 0.78
N GLN A 158 3.86 23.45 2.08
CA GLN A 158 3.42 22.15 2.62
C GLN A 158 1.89 21.89 2.58
N TYR A 159 1.06 22.88 2.21
CA TYR A 159 -0.40 22.79 2.22
C TYR A 159 -0.99 22.12 0.97
N THR A 160 -0.82 20.81 0.84
CA THR A 160 -1.42 20.00 -0.23
C THR A 160 -2.03 18.71 0.33
N PRO A 161 -3.13 18.18 -0.23
CA PRO A 161 -3.71 16.94 0.25
C PRO A 161 -2.72 15.77 0.20
N TYR A 162 -2.02 15.63 -0.91
CA TYR A 162 -0.93 14.68 -1.13
C TYR A 162 0.23 15.39 -1.83
N HIS A 163 1.46 14.95 -1.55
CA HIS A 163 2.67 15.51 -2.17
C HIS A 163 2.93 15.00 -3.60
N PHE A 164 2.01 14.24 -4.18
CA PHE A 164 2.06 13.76 -5.57
C PHE A 164 0.71 14.03 -6.26
N PRO A 165 0.68 14.28 -7.57
CA PRO A 165 -0.53 14.71 -8.28
C PRO A 165 -1.46 13.57 -8.75
N ASP A 166 -1.01 12.31 -8.78
CA ASP A 166 -1.75 11.18 -9.38
C ASP A 166 -3.17 11.00 -8.84
N TYR A 167 -3.38 11.25 -7.54
CA TYR A 167 -4.69 11.08 -6.89
C TYR A 167 -5.79 11.95 -7.55
N LEU A 168 -5.42 13.10 -8.11
CA LEU A 168 -6.36 14.00 -8.79
C LEU A 168 -7.02 13.36 -10.01
N ALA A 169 -6.35 12.41 -10.67
CA ALA A 169 -6.91 11.74 -11.84
C ALA A 169 -8.16 10.92 -11.47
N PHE A 170 -8.18 10.34 -10.27
CA PHE A 170 -9.35 9.63 -9.76
C PHE A 170 -10.50 10.58 -9.40
N LEU A 171 -10.20 11.76 -8.85
CA LEU A 171 -11.21 12.80 -8.58
C LEU A 171 -11.83 13.34 -9.89
N ALA A 172 -11.01 13.55 -10.92
CA ALA A 172 -11.47 13.92 -12.25
C ALA A 172 -12.39 12.83 -12.85
N LEU A 173 -11.97 11.56 -12.77
CA LEU A 173 -12.75 10.41 -13.23
C LEU A 173 -14.12 10.32 -12.54
N THR A 174 -14.16 10.42 -11.22
CA THR A 174 -15.40 10.28 -10.42
C THR A 174 -16.34 11.49 -10.57
N SER A 175 -15.80 12.67 -10.90
CA SER A 175 -16.59 13.86 -11.24
C SER A 175 -17.21 13.81 -12.64
N ALA A 176 -16.57 13.14 -13.59
CA ALA A 176 -16.99 12.99 -14.98
C ALA A 176 -18.48 12.58 -15.18
N PRO A 177 -19.01 11.50 -14.55
CA PRO A 177 -20.39 11.08 -14.76
C PRO A 177 -21.42 12.11 -14.29
N ILE A 178 -21.08 12.90 -13.27
CA ILE A 178 -21.93 13.95 -12.72
C ILE A 178 -21.97 15.14 -13.67
N LEU A 179 -20.81 15.61 -14.13
CA LEU A 179 -20.71 16.69 -15.10
C LEU A 179 -21.39 16.32 -16.43
N LEU A 180 -21.18 15.09 -16.92
CA LEU A 180 -21.84 14.60 -18.13
C LEU A 180 -23.37 14.58 -17.96
N THR A 181 -23.85 14.22 -16.77
CA THR A 181 -25.28 14.27 -16.43
C THR A 181 -25.85 15.68 -16.48
N VAL A 182 -25.09 16.67 -16.00
CA VAL A 182 -25.50 18.09 -16.01
C VAL A 182 -25.49 18.64 -17.43
N LEU A 183 -24.41 18.42 -18.19
CA LEU A 183 -24.26 18.91 -19.56
C LEU A 183 -25.35 18.36 -20.49
N LYS A 184 -25.68 17.06 -20.40
CA LYS A 184 -26.74 16.43 -21.21
C LYS A 184 -28.14 17.01 -20.97
N LYS A 185 -28.36 17.84 -19.94
CA LYS A 185 -29.63 18.57 -19.75
C LYS A 185 -29.72 19.84 -20.59
N HIS A 186 -28.58 20.41 -20.95
CA HIS A 186 -28.49 21.72 -21.60
C HIS A 186 -27.94 21.63 -23.03
N LEU A 187 -27.20 20.57 -23.35
CA LEU A 187 -26.49 20.38 -24.60
C LEU A 187 -26.85 19.04 -25.26
N SER A 188 -26.52 18.89 -26.55
CA SER A 188 -26.64 17.60 -27.25
C SER A 188 -25.74 16.54 -26.61
N SER A 189 -26.11 15.26 -26.75
CA SER A 189 -25.33 14.16 -26.16
C SER A 189 -23.89 14.13 -26.67
N ASN A 190 -23.67 14.38 -27.96
CA ASN A 190 -22.33 14.38 -28.54
C ASN A 190 -21.49 15.56 -28.05
N LEU A 191 -22.04 16.77 -28.05
CA LEU A 191 -21.33 17.95 -27.56
C LEU A 191 -20.98 17.80 -26.07
N SER A 192 -21.90 17.25 -25.27
CA SER A 192 -21.65 16.96 -23.85
C SER A 192 -20.48 15.98 -23.67
N VAL A 193 -20.40 14.93 -24.48
CA VAL A 193 -19.29 13.95 -24.41
C VAL A 193 -17.98 14.58 -24.90
N ILE A 194 -17.99 15.43 -25.93
CA ILE A 194 -16.79 16.15 -26.39
C ILE A 194 -16.26 17.08 -25.30
N ILE A 195 -17.12 17.86 -24.64
CA ILE A 195 -16.71 18.74 -23.53
C ILE A 195 -16.13 17.92 -22.39
N ILE A 196 -16.76 16.80 -22.02
CA ILE A 196 -16.24 15.90 -20.99
C ILE A 196 -14.92 15.26 -21.41
N TYR A 197 -14.76 14.87 -22.66
CA TYR A 197 -13.53 14.33 -23.20
C TYR A 197 -12.37 15.34 -23.08
N LEU A 198 -12.56 16.57 -23.57
CA LEU A 198 -11.54 17.61 -23.48
C LEU A 198 -11.24 18.00 -22.02
N GLY A 199 -12.29 18.09 -21.19
CA GLY A 199 -12.15 18.37 -19.76
C GLY A 199 -11.41 17.25 -19.00
N LEU A 200 -11.72 15.98 -19.27
CA LEU A 200 -10.99 14.85 -18.68
C LEU A 200 -9.55 14.84 -19.14
N LEU A 201 -9.32 14.98 -20.45
CA LEU A 201 -7.97 14.95 -21.01
C LEU A 201 -7.11 16.06 -20.42
N GLY A 202 -7.62 17.30 -20.38
CA GLY A 202 -6.89 18.42 -19.79
C GLY A 202 -6.63 18.26 -18.29
N SER A 203 -7.65 17.84 -17.53
CA SER A 203 -7.50 17.65 -16.08
C SER A 203 -6.57 16.49 -15.74
N ILE A 204 -6.68 15.34 -16.42
CA ILE A 204 -5.83 14.18 -16.19
C ILE A 204 -4.41 14.40 -16.71
N TYR A 205 -4.23 15.12 -17.81
CA TYR A 205 -2.89 15.49 -18.30
C TYR A 205 -2.10 16.30 -17.25
N ALA A 206 -2.78 17.20 -16.52
CA ALA A 206 -2.16 17.96 -15.43
C ALA A 206 -1.73 17.10 -14.22
N THR A 207 -2.18 15.84 -14.15
CA THR A 207 -1.84 14.92 -13.05
C THR A 207 -0.61 14.07 -13.32
N GLU A 208 -0.07 14.10 -14.54
CA GLU A 208 1.08 13.29 -14.99
C GLU A 208 0.87 11.76 -14.91
N ASN A 209 -0.34 11.31 -14.54
CA ASN A 209 -0.70 9.89 -14.49
C ASN A 209 -0.88 9.30 -15.90
N GLN A 210 0.18 8.71 -16.44
CA GLN A 210 0.24 8.19 -17.81
C GLN A 210 -0.87 7.18 -18.13
N ALA A 211 -1.18 6.28 -17.19
CA ALA A 211 -2.24 5.28 -17.35
C ALA A 211 -3.60 5.94 -17.56
N MET A 212 -3.91 6.95 -16.75
CA MET A 212 -5.17 7.68 -16.86
C MET A 212 -5.21 8.64 -18.04
N ILE A 213 -4.08 9.15 -18.51
CA ILE A 213 -4.00 9.93 -19.76
C ILE A 213 -4.44 9.06 -20.94
N VAL A 214 -3.92 7.84 -21.06
CA VAL A 214 -4.32 6.88 -22.10
C VAL A 214 -5.81 6.54 -21.99
N TYR A 215 -6.32 6.34 -20.77
CA TYR A 215 -7.75 6.16 -20.53
C TYR A 215 -8.59 7.34 -21.03
N ALA A 216 -8.21 8.56 -20.66
CA ALA A 216 -8.90 9.80 -21.01
C ALA A 216 -8.92 10.03 -22.53
N LEU A 217 -7.87 9.59 -23.24
CA LEU A 217 -7.78 9.62 -24.69
C LEU A 217 -8.72 8.60 -25.35
N LEU A 218 -8.65 7.32 -24.93
CA LEU A 218 -9.27 6.22 -25.67
C LEU A 218 -10.75 6.00 -25.32
N MET A 219 -11.15 6.10 -24.05
CA MET A 219 -12.47 5.65 -23.62
C MET A 219 -13.62 6.61 -23.97
N PRO A 220 -13.49 7.93 -23.80
CA PRO A 220 -14.51 8.85 -24.30
C PRO A 220 -14.59 8.86 -25.84
N LEU A 221 -13.46 8.67 -26.54
CA LEU A 221 -13.43 8.51 -28.00
C LEU A 221 -14.20 7.24 -28.43
N TYR A 222 -13.97 6.12 -27.76
CA TYR A 222 -14.72 4.88 -27.96
C TYR A 222 -16.23 5.08 -27.74
N LEU A 223 -16.62 5.83 -26.71
CA LEU A 223 -18.02 6.20 -26.46
C LEU A 223 -18.61 7.06 -27.60
N LEU A 224 -17.86 8.05 -28.08
CA LEU A 224 -18.28 8.88 -29.21
C LEU A 224 -18.49 8.03 -30.47
N ILE A 225 -17.56 7.15 -30.79
CA ILE A 225 -17.65 6.26 -31.95
C ILE A 225 -18.91 5.39 -31.82
N ILE A 226 -19.05 4.62 -30.74
CA ILE A 226 -20.18 3.70 -30.57
C ILE A 226 -21.53 4.41 -30.57
N ASN A 227 -21.62 5.58 -29.96
CA ASN A 227 -22.88 6.31 -29.91
C ASN A 227 -23.29 6.81 -31.30
N ASN A 228 -22.35 7.10 -32.20
CA ASN A 228 -22.60 7.61 -33.55
C ASN A 228 -22.70 6.53 -34.66
N LEU A 229 -22.37 5.27 -34.38
CA LEU A 229 -22.62 4.18 -35.34
C LEU A 229 -24.13 3.96 -35.51
N SER A 230 -24.66 4.38 -36.66
CA SER A 230 -26.10 4.35 -36.99
C SER A 230 -26.64 2.94 -37.24
N PHE A 231 -25.80 2.04 -37.78
CA PHE A 231 -26.17 0.66 -38.10
C PHE A 231 -26.25 -0.26 -36.85
N ILE A 232 -25.71 0.16 -35.70
CA ILE A 232 -25.71 -0.64 -34.46
C ILE A 232 -26.95 -0.29 -33.61
N LYS A 233 -27.81 -1.27 -33.33
CA LYS A 233 -28.97 -1.08 -32.44
C LYS A 233 -28.54 -0.92 -30.97
N GLY A 234 -29.39 -0.28 -30.16
CA GLY A 234 -29.09 0.02 -28.76
C GLY A 234 -28.67 -1.17 -27.89
N ARG A 235 -29.23 -2.37 -28.12
CA ARG A 235 -28.81 -3.61 -27.43
C ARG A 235 -27.36 -3.97 -27.75
N HIS A 236 -26.96 -3.88 -29.01
CA HIS A 236 -25.59 -4.17 -29.45
C HIS A 236 -24.60 -3.10 -28.99
N LYS A 237 -25.00 -1.82 -28.96
CA LYS A 237 -24.18 -0.75 -28.33
C LYS A 237 -23.88 -1.05 -26.87
N LEU A 238 -24.86 -1.55 -26.13
CA LEU A 238 -24.67 -1.96 -24.73
C LEU A 238 -23.79 -3.21 -24.61
N GLN A 239 -23.92 -4.18 -25.52
CA GLN A 239 -23.04 -5.37 -25.56
C GLN A 239 -21.58 -4.99 -25.82
N LEU A 240 -21.31 -4.06 -26.73
CA LEU A 240 -19.95 -3.57 -26.98
C LEU A 240 -19.35 -2.92 -25.73
N LYS A 241 -20.13 -2.09 -25.01
CA LYS A 241 -19.70 -1.51 -23.72
C LYS A 241 -19.37 -2.59 -22.69
N TRP A 242 -20.18 -3.65 -22.60
CA TRP A 242 -19.88 -4.79 -21.73
C TRP A 242 -18.61 -5.52 -22.15
N LEU A 243 -18.42 -5.79 -23.44
CA LEU A 243 -17.22 -6.45 -23.95
C LEU A 243 -15.96 -5.64 -23.64
N ALA A 244 -15.98 -4.32 -23.88
CA ALA A 244 -14.88 -3.44 -23.51
C ALA A 244 -14.58 -3.52 -22.01
N LEU A 245 -15.60 -3.37 -21.17
CA LEU A 245 -15.43 -3.41 -19.71
C LEU A 245 -14.85 -4.75 -19.22
N ILE A 246 -15.36 -5.88 -19.75
CA ILE A 246 -14.90 -7.23 -19.39
C ILE A 246 -13.45 -7.46 -19.84
N SER A 247 -13.05 -6.90 -20.98
CA SER A 247 -11.71 -7.10 -21.55
C SER A 247 -10.59 -6.36 -20.81
N ILE A 248 -10.88 -5.23 -20.13
CA ILE A 248 -9.85 -4.37 -19.52
C ILE A 248 -9.00 -5.15 -18.50
N ILE A 249 -9.64 -5.75 -17.49
CA ILE A 249 -8.98 -6.42 -16.37
C ILE A 249 -8.06 -7.56 -16.84
N PRO A 250 -8.53 -8.57 -17.61
CA PRO A 250 -7.66 -9.65 -18.07
C PRO A 250 -6.57 -9.15 -19.02
N THR A 251 -6.83 -8.15 -19.86
CA THR A 251 -5.80 -7.60 -20.77
C THR A 251 -4.65 -7.00 -19.99
N VAL A 252 -4.93 -6.21 -18.95
CA VAL A 252 -3.88 -5.59 -18.12
C VAL A 252 -3.12 -6.66 -17.34
N ILE A 253 -3.81 -7.64 -16.73
CA ILE A 253 -3.14 -8.72 -15.98
C ILE A 253 -2.24 -9.55 -16.91
N VAL A 254 -2.74 -9.97 -18.08
CA VAL A 254 -1.95 -10.74 -19.04
C VAL A 254 -0.75 -9.93 -19.54
N LEU A 255 -0.91 -8.64 -19.81
CA LEU A 255 0.21 -7.77 -20.18
C LEU A 255 1.29 -7.77 -19.10
N MET A 256 0.93 -7.60 -17.83
CA MET A 256 1.88 -7.59 -16.71
C MET A 256 2.59 -8.93 -16.55
N LEU A 257 1.86 -10.05 -16.63
CA LEU A 257 2.45 -11.38 -16.54
C LEU A 257 3.41 -11.67 -17.71
N LEU A 258 3.08 -11.23 -18.93
CA LEU A 258 3.99 -11.34 -20.07
C LEU A 258 5.24 -10.49 -19.88
N THR A 259 5.11 -9.25 -19.38
CA THR A 259 6.27 -8.40 -19.09
C THR A 259 7.19 -9.03 -18.04
N ALA A 260 6.64 -9.58 -16.95
CA ALA A 260 7.44 -10.28 -15.96
C ALA A 260 8.13 -11.52 -16.55
N HIS A 261 7.43 -12.29 -17.38
CA HIS A 261 7.99 -13.48 -18.02
C HIS A 261 9.17 -13.14 -18.97
N PHE A 262 9.01 -12.10 -19.79
CA PHE A 262 10.06 -11.68 -20.73
C PHE A 262 11.22 -10.92 -20.08
N GLY A 263 11.07 -10.44 -18.85
CA GLY A 263 12.17 -9.81 -18.10
C GLY A 263 13.24 -10.79 -17.62
N GLY A 264 12.96 -12.09 -17.62
CA GLY A 264 13.96 -13.12 -17.31
C GLY A 264 14.63 -12.95 -15.94
N THR A 265 15.93 -13.26 -15.88
CA THR A 265 16.73 -13.23 -14.64
C THR A 265 17.16 -11.83 -14.24
N GLU A 266 17.32 -10.92 -15.20
CA GLU A 266 17.65 -9.51 -14.94
C GLU A 266 16.44 -8.69 -14.45
N GLY A 267 15.23 -9.25 -14.58
CA GLY A 267 14.02 -8.70 -14.00
C GLY A 267 13.71 -7.30 -14.50
N PHE A 268 13.58 -6.35 -13.56
CA PHE A 268 13.25 -4.96 -13.85
C PHE A 268 14.31 -4.27 -14.73
N TYR A 269 15.58 -4.63 -14.56
CA TYR A 269 16.69 -3.93 -15.18
C TYR A 269 16.75 -4.09 -16.70
N SER A 270 16.21 -5.18 -17.24
CA SER A 270 16.07 -5.39 -18.69
C SER A 270 15.21 -4.33 -19.40
N TYR A 271 14.41 -3.58 -18.65
CA TYR A 271 13.52 -2.54 -19.18
C TYR A 271 13.90 -1.12 -18.74
N SER A 272 14.94 -0.98 -17.91
CA SER A 272 15.30 0.26 -17.20
C SER A 272 15.58 1.45 -18.13
N GLU A 273 16.09 1.21 -19.34
CA GLU A 273 16.44 2.24 -20.32
C GLU A 273 15.24 2.84 -21.07
N SER A 274 14.03 2.25 -20.97
CA SER A 274 12.89 2.62 -21.81
C SER A 274 11.68 3.13 -21.01
N GLY A 275 11.42 4.44 -21.08
CA GLY A 275 10.53 5.16 -20.14
C GLY A 275 9.16 4.53 -19.86
N ILE A 276 8.39 4.14 -20.88
CA ILE A 276 7.06 3.54 -20.66
C ILE A 276 7.12 2.08 -20.22
N PHE A 277 8.11 1.33 -20.72
CA PHE A 277 8.29 -0.07 -20.35
C PHE A 277 8.84 -0.20 -18.93
N ARG A 278 9.64 0.76 -18.45
CA ARG A 278 10.06 0.84 -17.05
C ARG A 278 8.86 0.84 -16.10
N THR A 279 7.85 1.67 -16.35
CA THR A 279 6.64 1.72 -15.50
C THR A 279 5.82 0.43 -15.58
N ILE A 280 5.71 -0.18 -16.77
CA ILE A 280 5.01 -1.46 -16.95
C ILE A 280 5.77 -2.58 -16.24
N ALA A 281 7.08 -2.64 -16.41
CA ALA A 281 7.97 -3.60 -15.77
C ALA A 281 7.88 -3.48 -14.25
N SER A 282 8.03 -2.28 -13.68
CA SER A 282 7.91 -2.06 -12.23
C SER A 282 6.60 -2.66 -11.70
N ARG A 283 5.46 -2.33 -12.32
CA ARG A 283 4.15 -2.89 -11.91
C ARG A 283 4.05 -4.40 -12.10
N ALA A 284 4.63 -4.94 -13.16
CA ALA A 284 4.70 -6.38 -13.36
C ALA A 284 5.45 -7.07 -12.21
N PHE A 285 6.57 -6.50 -11.77
CA PHE A 285 7.36 -7.02 -10.67
C PHE A 285 6.67 -6.87 -9.29
N LEU A 286 5.99 -5.75 -9.04
CA LEU A 286 5.14 -5.59 -7.84
C LEU A 286 4.03 -6.67 -7.82
N ILE A 287 3.39 -6.93 -8.95
CA ILE A 287 2.36 -7.98 -9.10
C ILE A 287 2.96 -9.36 -8.85
N THR A 288 4.12 -9.69 -9.43
CA THR A 288 4.74 -11.02 -9.21
C THR A 288 5.07 -11.24 -7.74
N THR A 289 5.65 -10.24 -7.07
CA THR A 289 5.96 -10.31 -5.64
C THR A 289 4.69 -10.50 -4.80
N SER A 290 3.58 -9.87 -5.19
CA SER A 290 2.28 -10.01 -4.51
C SER A 290 1.70 -11.42 -4.57
N ILE A 291 1.93 -12.14 -5.67
CA ILE A 291 1.38 -13.49 -5.90
C ILE A 291 2.35 -14.62 -5.55
N SER A 292 3.63 -14.31 -5.25
CA SER A 292 4.63 -15.32 -4.85
C SER A 292 4.14 -16.27 -3.75
N PRO A 293 3.49 -15.81 -2.65
CA PRO A 293 2.99 -16.73 -1.61
C PRO A 293 1.99 -17.74 -2.15
N ILE A 294 1.18 -17.35 -3.14
CA ILE A 294 0.17 -18.21 -3.76
C ILE A 294 0.82 -19.27 -4.65
N LEU A 295 1.93 -18.92 -5.32
CA LEU A 295 2.69 -19.85 -6.15
C LEU A 295 3.39 -20.91 -5.30
N GLU A 296 3.90 -20.53 -4.12
CA GLU A 296 4.57 -21.44 -3.19
C GLU A 296 3.56 -22.29 -2.41
N THR A 297 2.41 -21.73 -2.05
CA THR A 297 1.39 -22.40 -1.22
C THR A 297 -0.01 -22.27 -1.85
N PRO A 298 -0.48 -23.27 -2.64
CA PRO A 298 -1.68 -23.13 -3.46
C PRO A 298 -2.98 -22.86 -2.70
N TYR A 299 -3.15 -23.31 -1.44
CA TYR A 299 -4.37 -23.05 -0.68
C TYR A 299 -4.56 -21.56 -0.34
N ILE A 300 -3.48 -20.76 -0.33
CA ILE A 300 -3.54 -19.31 -0.14
C ILE A 300 -4.36 -18.66 -1.25
N SER A 301 -4.45 -19.25 -2.45
CA SER A 301 -5.35 -18.75 -3.51
C SER A 301 -6.83 -18.71 -3.11
N LEU A 302 -7.25 -19.49 -2.11
CA LEU A 302 -8.63 -19.57 -1.65
C LEU A 302 -8.93 -18.59 -0.52
N ILE A 303 -7.99 -18.45 0.42
CA ILE A 303 -8.20 -17.66 1.63
C ILE A 303 -7.47 -16.32 1.63
N GLY A 304 -6.35 -16.19 0.91
CA GLY A 304 -5.47 -15.03 0.96
C GLY A 304 -4.55 -15.03 2.20
N THR A 305 -3.80 -13.93 2.35
CA THR A 305 -2.86 -13.68 3.46
C THR A 305 -3.34 -12.59 4.42
N GLY A 306 -4.51 -12.00 4.14
CA GLY A 306 -5.06 -10.84 4.85
C GLY A 306 -4.67 -9.52 4.21
N TRP A 307 -5.43 -8.46 4.52
CA TRP A 307 -5.12 -7.11 4.06
C TRP A 307 -3.87 -6.55 4.75
N GLY A 308 -3.10 -5.73 4.03
CA GLY A 308 -1.93 -5.05 4.57
C GLY A 308 -0.63 -5.86 4.59
N THR A 309 -0.59 -7.03 3.94
CA THR A 309 0.60 -7.92 3.94
C THR A 309 1.54 -7.69 2.77
N TYR A 310 1.25 -6.75 1.84
CA TYR A 310 2.08 -6.53 0.65
C TYR A 310 3.56 -6.25 0.99
N LEU A 311 3.82 -5.46 2.03
CA LEU A 311 5.18 -5.18 2.49
C LEU A 311 5.90 -6.46 2.91
N GLU A 312 5.19 -7.41 3.52
CA GLU A 312 5.75 -8.70 3.93
C GLU A 312 6.06 -9.56 2.73
N HIS A 313 5.18 -9.58 1.73
CA HIS A 313 5.43 -10.32 0.50
C HIS A 313 6.69 -9.80 -0.18
N THR A 314 6.89 -8.48 -0.19
CA THR A 314 8.13 -7.86 -0.69
C THR A 314 9.33 -8.23 0.16
N ALA A 315 9.24 -8.13 1.49
CA ALA A 315 10.34 -8.47 2.38
C ALA A 315 10.76 -9.96 2.26
N LEU A 316 9.82 -10.88 2.07
CA LEU A 316 10.11 -12.32 2.01
C LEU A 316 10.52 -12.80 0.62
N ASN A 317 9.88 -12.28 -0.43
CA ASN A 317 9.91 -12.90 -1.76
C ASN A 317 10.68 -12.10 -2.82
N LEU A 318 11.26 -10.96 -2.45
CA LEU A 318 12.11 -10.20 -3.36
C LEU A 318 13.32 -11.05 -3.79
N PRO A 319 13.45 -11.38 -5.08
CA PRO A 319 14.63 -12.10 -5.59
C PRO A 319 15.88 -11.24 -5.46
N PHE A 320 16.97 -11.81 -4.95
CA PHE A 320 18.23 -11.08 -4.79
C PHE A 320 18.82 -10.64 -6.14
N GLU A 321 18.46 -11.32 -7.24
CA GLU A 321 18.84 -10.95 -8.60
C GLU A 321 18.25 -9.61 -9.03
N TRP A 322 17.17 -9.16 -8.38
CA TRP A 322 16.52 -7.86 -8.65
C TRP A 322 17.01 -6.75 -7.73
N ILE A 323 17.98 -7.03 -6.86
CA ILE A 323 18.56 -6.05 -5.95
C ILE A 323 19.92 -5.65 -6.48
N GLU A 324 20.23 -4.36 -6.48
CA GLU A 324 21.55 -3.84 -6.80
C GLU A 324 22.04 -2.89 -5.71
N LEU A 325 22.23 -3.36 -4.47
CA LEU A 325 22.67 -2.56 -3.31
C LEU A 325 23.93 -1.71 -3.53
N THR A 326 24.73 -2.03 -4.56
CA THR A 326 25.91 -1.26 -4.96
C THR A 326 25.62 0.00 -5.74
N ASP A 327 24.45 0.08 -6.37
CA ASP A 327 24.03 1.24 -7.15
C ASP A 327 23.34 2.26 -6.24
N TYR A 328 23.40 3.54 -6.60
CA TYR A 328 22.71 4.58 -5.83
C TYR A 328 21.21 4.27 -5.71
N SER A 329 20.61 4.59 -4.56
CA SER A 329 19.16 4.38 -4.32
C SER A 329 18.27 4.91 -5.46
N GLY A 330 18.70 5.97 -6.16
CA GLY A 330 18.02 6.53 -7.33
C GLY A 330 17.97 5.65 -8.59
N ARG A 331 18.87 4.67 -8.72
CA ARG A 331 18.98 3.73 -9.85
C ARG A 331 18.41 2.34 -9.56
N GLN A 332 18.10 2.06 -8.30
CA GLN A 332 17.37 0.86 -7.91
C GLN A 332 16.00 0.78 -8.59
N TRP A 333 15.48 -0.45 -8.67
CA TRP A 333 14.05 -0.64 -8.89
C TRP A 333 13.25 0.21 -7.90
N ASP A 334 12.29 0.99 -8.42
CA ASP A 334 11.40 1.84 -7.62
C ASP A 334 10.68 1.04 -6.54
N GLY A 335 10.36 -0.23 -6.80
CA GLY A 335 9.83 -1.20 -5.82
C GLY A 335 10.63 -1.30 -4.52
N LEU A 336 11.93 -1.00 -4.56
CA LEU A 336 12.84 -1.05 -3.42
C LEU A 336 13.26 0.33 -2.91
N LYS A 337 13.43 1.28 -3.84
CA LYS A 337 13.77 2.66 -3.51
C LYS A 337 12.63 3.35 -2.77
N ASP A 338 11.43 3.18 -3.30
CA ASP A 338 10.23 3.80 -2.80
C ASP A 338 9.57 2.83 -1.82
N ASP A 339 9.11 3.35 -0.68
CA ASP A 339 8.47 2.54 0.37
C ASP A 339 7.07 2.11 -0.11
N HIS A 340 7.01 1.11 -0.99
CA HIS A 340 5.80 0.60 -1.61
C HIS A 340 5.01 -0.28 -0.65
N PHE A 341 3.74 0.06 -0.46
CA PHE A 341 2.84 -0.60 0.49
C PHE A 341 1.65 -1.30 -0.20
N HIS A 342 1.65 -1.34 -1.54
CA HIS A 342 0.59 -1.95 -2.34
C HIS A 342 1.15 -2.41 -3.69
N SER A 343 0.60 -3.51 -4.21
CA SER A 343 0.88 -4.11 -5.53
C SER A 343 0.67 -3.22 -6.77
N HIS A 344 0.15 -1.99 -6.61
CA HIS A 344 -0.34 -1.14 -7.70
C HIS A 344 -1.40 -1.80 -8.62
N ASN A 345 -2.07 -2.84 -8.12
CA ASN A 345 -3.19 -3.48 -8.78
C ASN A 345 -4.18 -3.99 -7.74
N MET A 346 -5.25 -3.25 -7.50
CA MET A 346 -6.25 -3.54 -6.48
C MET A 346 -6.94 -4.91 -6.68
N TYR A 347 -7.01 -5.45 -7.91
CA TYR A 347 -7.51 -6.81 -8.14
C TYR A 347 -6.54 -7.87 -7.63
N ILE A 348 -5.23 -7.67 -7.85
CA ILE A 348 -4.18 -8.54 -7.32
C ILE A 348 -4.09 -8.38 -5.80
N GLU A 349 -4.17 -7.15 -5.28
CA GLU A 349 -4.20 -6.90 -3.84
C GLU A 349 -5.36 -7.63 -3.17
N THR A 350 -6.57 -7.56 -3.75
CA THR A 350 -7.75 -8.27 -3.23
C THR A 350 -7.57 -9.79 -3.35
N PHE A 351 -6.97 -10.28 -4.43
CA PHE A 351 -6.68 -11.70 -4.61
C PHE A 351 -5.69 -12.21 -3.57
N SER A 352 -4.58 -11.50 -3.35
CA SER A 352 -3.59 -11.84 -2.34
C SER A 352 -4.17 -11.70 -0.93
N SER A 353 -5.02 -10.72 -0.67
CA SER A 353 -5.55 -10.47 0.68
C SER A 353 -6.64 -11.46 1.11
N ILE A 354 -7.59 -11.80 0.23
CA ILE A 354 -8.78 -12.61 0.60
C ILE A 354 -9.13 -13.73 -0.38
N GLY A 355 -8.22 -14.01 -1.31
CA GLY A 355 -8.34 -15.11 -2.27
C GLY A 355 -9.27 -14.84 -3.45
N LEU A 356 -9.50 -15.90 -4.22
CA LEU A 356 -10.25 -15.87 -5.49
C LEU A 356 -11.67 -15.31 -5.34
N LEU A 357 -12.36 -15.63 -4.24
CA LEU A 357 -13.73 -15.18 -4.02
C LEU A 357 -13.81 -13.66 -3.82
N GLY A 358 -12.84 -13.09 -3.12
CA GLY A 358 -12.73 -11.65 -2.96
C GLY A 358 -12.43 -10.93 -4.26
N ALA A 359 -11.43 -11.42 -5.01
CA ALA A 359 -11.08 -10.86 -6.31
C ALA A 359 -12.28 -10.91 -7.28
N LEU A 360 -13.02 -12.02 -7.30
CA LEU A 360 -14.25 -12.15 -8.07
C LEU A 360 -15.32 -11.16 -7.59
N ALA A 361 -15.49 -10.96 -6.28
CA ALA A 361 -16.42 -9.98 -5.75
C ALA A 361 -16.07 -8.54 -6.18
N LEU A 362 -14.78 -8.19 -6.24
CA LEU A 362 -14.32 -6.90 -6.74
C LEU A 362 -14.55 -6.74 -8.25
N ILE A 363 -14.27 -7.75 -9.06
CA ILE A 363 -14.59 -7.74 -10.51
C ILE A 363 -16.10 -7.55 -10.70
N LEU A 364 -16.92 -8.28 -9.93
CA LEU A 364 -18.37 -8.16 -9.97
C LEU A 364 -18.85 -6.78 -9.47
N TYR A 365 -18.16 -6.15 -8.52
CA TYR A 365 -18.42 -4.77 -8.11
C TYR A 365 -18.17 -3.78 -9.25
N THR A 366 -17.06 -3.90 -9.98
CA THR A 366 -16.77 -3.09 -11.17
C THR A 366 -17.89 -3.22 -12.21
N PHE A 367 -18.36 -4.44 -12.46
CA PHE A 367 -19.50 -4.69 -13.36
C PHE A 367 -20.83 -4.20 -12.79
N ALA A 368 -20.99 -4.23 -11.47
CA ALA A 368 -22.20 -3.78 -10.77
C ALA A 368 -22.48 -2.30 -10.98
N ILE A 369 -21.44 -1.46 -11.13
CA ILE A 369 -21.58 -0.03 -11.46
C ILE A 369 -22.42 0.12 -12.74
N LEU A 370 -22.00 -0.53 -13.84
CA LEU A 370 -22.71 -0.46 -15.12
C LEU A 370 -24.08 -1.17 -15.07
N LYS A 371 -24.18 -2.31 -14.39
CA LYS A 371 -25.43 -3.08 -14.28
C LYS A 371 -26.53 -2.28 -13.57
N SER A 372 -26.17 -1.62 -12.48
CA SER A 372 -27.09 -0.90 -11.57
C SER A 372 -27.51 0.46 -12.11
N ALA A 373 -26.83 0.97 -13.14
CA ALA A 373 -27.17 2.25 -13.73
C ALA A 373 -28.59 2.34 -14.29
N ALA A 374 -29.21 3.51 -14.11
CA ALA A 374 -30.47 3.87 -14.74
C ALA A 374 -30.34 3.81 -16.28
N SER A 375 -31.44 3.53 -17.00
CA SER A 375 -31.41 3.36 -18.46
C SER A 375 -30.85 4.58 -19.20
N LYS A 376 -31.16 5.79 -18.72
CA LYS A 376 -30.64 7.07 -19.27
C LYS A 376 -29.21 7.41 -18.80
N LYS A 377 -28.58 6.56 -18.00
CA LYS A 377 -27.27 6.81 -17.35
C LYS A 377 -26.22 5.74 -17.66
N LYS A 378 -26.44 4.95 -18.71
CA LYS A 378 -25.53 3.87 -19.10
C LYS A 378 -24.19 4.38 -19.62
N ASP A 379 -24.13 5.55 -20.26
CA ASP A 379 -22.87 6.11 -20.74
C ASP A 379 -22.03 6.64 -19.58
N GLU A 380 -22.66 7.43 -18.70
CA GLU A 380 -22.05 7.97 -17.50
C GLU A 380 -21.50 6.85 -16.62
N SER A 381 -22.28 5.79 -16.45
CA SER A 381 -21.87 4.64 -15.65
C SER A 381 -20.81 3.78 -16.32
N PHE A 382 -20.83 3.65 -17.66
CA PHE A 382 -19.76 2.98 -18.37
C PHE A 382 -18.44 3.72 -18.20
N LEU A 383 -18.43 5.05 -18.36
CA LEU A 383 -17.25 5.88 -18.14
C LEU A 383 -16.71 5.74 -16.71
N LEU A 384 -17.59 5.64 -15.70
CA LEU A 384 -17.13 5.37 -14.33
C LEU A 384 -16.55 3.96 -14.18
N ALA A 385 -17.26 2.93 -14.67
CA ALA A 385 -16.88 1.54 -14.50
C ALA A 385 -15.58 1.19 -15.25
N SER A 386 -15.41 1.65 -16.49
CA SER A 386 -14.18 1.40 -17.26
C SER A 386 -13.01 2.18 -16.69
N GLY A 387 -13.21 3.41 -16.24
CA GLY A 387 -12.15 4.19 -15.59
C GLY A 387 -11.73 3.59 -14.25
N PHE A 388 -12.69 3.11 -13.45
CA PHE A 388 -12.40 2.37 -12.24
C PHE A 388 -11.67 1.06 -12.55
N ALA A 389 -12.06 0.35 -13.61
CA ALA A 389 -11.37 -0.87 -14.04
C ALA A 389 -9.90 -0.61 -14.42
N VAL A 390 -9.62 0.44 -15.20
CA VAL A 390 -8.25 0.83 -15.55
C VAL A 390 -7.48 1.28 -14.32
N TRP A 391 -8.04 2.18 -13.51
CA TRP A 391 -7.41 2.65 -12.28
C TRP A 391 -7.06 1.50 -11.33
N ALA A 392 -8.04 0.65 -11.00
CA ALA A 392 -7.84 -0.48 -10.11
C ALA A 392 -6.87 -1.55 -10.67
N SER A 393 -6.63 -1.59 -11.97
CA SER A 393 -5.65 -2.52 -12.56
C SER A 393 -4.22 -1.98 -12.55
N LEU A 394 -4.05 -0.69 -12.32
CA LEU A 394 -2.80 0.05 -12.55
C LEU A 394 -2.40 0.97 -11.39
N TRP A 395 -3.23 1.06 -10.37
CA TRP A 395 -3.06 1.89 -9.17
C TRP A 395 -3.94 1.34 -8.03
N PHE A 396 -3.95 2.05 -6.90
CA PHE A 396 -4.72 1.76 -5.69
C PHE A 396 -5.57 2.97 -5.24
N MET A 397 -6.33 2.86 -4.15
CA MET A 397 -7.15 3.98 -3.67
C MET A 397 -6.59 4.57 -2.37
N PHE A 398 -6.65 5.90 -2.26
CA PHE A 398 -6.41 6.63 -1.01
C PHE A 398 -7.74 6.93 -0.30
N PRO A 399 -7.75 7.15 1.03
CA PRO A 399 -8.99 7.32 1.82
C PRO A 399 -10.02 8.26 1.21
N MET A 400 -9.57 9.41 0.68
CA MET A 400 -10.50 10.37 0.08
C MET A 400 -11.22 9.83 -1.17
N HIS A 401 -10.64 8.88 -1.90
CA HIS A 401 -11.22 8.32 -3.13
C HIS A 401 -12.47 7.47 -2.85
N ALA A 402 -12.55 6.81 -1.69
CA ALA A 402 -13.65 5.92 -1.35
C ALA A 402 -15.02 6.63 -1.41
N ALA A 403 -15.11 7.82 -0.81
CA ALA A 403 -16.31 8.63 -0.81
C ALA A 403 -16.72 9.09 -2.22
N PHE A 404 -15.74 9.53 -3.02
CA PHE A 404 -15.98 9.97 -4.40
C PHE A 404 -16.44 8.83 -5.31
N LEU A 405 -15.88 7.63 -5.18
CA LEU A 405 -16.34 6.44 -5.89
C LEU A 405 -17.78 6.09 -5.51
N ALA A 406 -18.07 6.02 -4.21
CA ALA A 406 -19.40 5.73 -3.70
C ALA A 406 -20.44 6.75 -4.19
N PHE A 407 -20.10 8.04 -4.17
CA PHE A 407 -20.95 9.11 -4.66
C PHE A 407 -21.20 9.02 -6.17
N ALA A 408 -20.13 8.83 -6.97
CA ALA A 408 -20.23 8.71 -8.41
C ALA A 408 -21.06 7.48 -8.82
N ALA A 409 -20.86 6.34 -8.17
CA ALA A 409 -21.63 5.12 -8.41
C ALA A 409 -23.11 5.29 -8.03
N ALA A 410 -23.40 5.92 -6.90
CA ALA A 410 -24.77 6.23 -6.48
C ALA A 410 -25.48 7.20 -7.44
N SER A 411 -24.73 8.16 -8.01
CA SER A 411 -25.27 9.19 -8.90
C SER A 411 -25.89 8.65 -10.19
N THR A 412 -25.32 7.54 -10.71
CA THR A 412 -25.74 6.88 -11.95
C THR A 412 -26.72 5.72 -11.69
N SER A 413 -26.74 5.19 -10.48
CA SER A 413 -27.48 3.99 -10.11
C SER A 413 -28.99 4.22 -9.91
N LYS A 414 -29.78 3.19 -10.25
CA LYS A 414 -31.22 3.12 -9.93
C LYS A 414 -31.43 2.38 -8.62
N LEU A 415 -32.49 2.73 -7.90
CA LEU A 415 -32.97 1.92 -6.77
C LEU A 415 -33.96 0.88 -7.31
N SER A 416 -33.69 -0.41 -7.10
CA SER A 416 -34.57 -1.50 -7.56
C SER A 416 -35.35 -2.08 -6.39
N ASN A 417 -36.68 -2.05 -6.46
CA ASN A 417 -37.58 -2.54 -5.42
C ASN A 417 -38.12 -3.96 -5.70
N LYS A 418 -37.53 -4.70 -6.64
CA LYS A 418 -38.14 -5.93 -7.22
C LYS A 418 -37.96 -7.23 -6.42
N GLY A 419 -37.75 -7.20 -5.10
CA GLY A 419 -37.58 -8.41 -4.28
C GLY A 419 -38.85 -8.83 -3.52
N LYS A 420 -39.55 -9.88 -3.97
CA LYS A 420 -40.73 -10.47 -3.28
C LYS A 420 -40.39 -11.55 -2.21
N HIS A 421 -39.14 -11.71 -1.80
CA HIS A 421 -38.73 -12.76 -0.85
C HIS A 421 -39.04 -12.43 0.62
N SER A 422 -39.28 -13.50 1.41
CA SER A 422 -39.68 -13.52 2.83
C SER A 422 -39.07 -12.38 3.67
N PHE A 423 -39.96 -11.56 4.23
CA PHE A 423 -39.65 -10.23 4.77
C PHE A 423 -38.85 -10.23 6.09
N THR A 424 -38.92 -11.30 6.89
CA THR A 424 -38.40 -11.28 8.26
C THR A 424 -36.93 -11.70 8.36
N LYS A 425 -36.52 -12.77 7.69
CA LYS A 425 -35.13 -13.30 7.75
C LYS A 425 -34.12 -12.35 7.11
N ILE A 426 -34.47 -11.77 5.96
CA ILE A 426 -33.61 -10.81 5.25
C ILE A 426 -33.41 -9.54 6.08
N LYS A 427 -34.44 -9.09 6.82
CA LYS A 427 -34.37 -7.91 7.67
C LYS A 427 -33.34 -8.08 8.79
N LEU A 428 -33.43 -9.19 9.53
CA LEU A 428 -32.51 -9.45 10.65
C LEU A 428 -31.06 -9.50 10.15
N LEU A 429 -30.84 -10.17 9.02
CA LEU A 429 -29.53 -10.25 8.39
C LEU A 429 -28.99 -8.87 7.96
N THR A 430 -29.80 -8.02 7.31
CA THR A 430 -29.36 -6.68 6.91
C THR A 430 -29.03 -5.81 8.12
N THR A 431 -29.84 -5.83 9.17
CA THR A 431 -29.54 -5.08 10.40
C THR A 431 -28.28 -5.61 11.07
N PHE A 432 -28.10 -6.93 11.14
CA PHE A 432 -26.90 -7.55 11.69
C PHE A 432 -25.64 -7.14 10.93
N ILE A 433 -25.65 -7.23 9.59
CA ILE A 433 -24.51 -6.80 8.76
C ILE A 433 -24.20 -5.33 8.99
N LEU A 434 -25.21 -4.45 9.03
CA LEU A 434 -24.99 -3.03 9.30
C LEU A 434 -24.43 -2.77 10.71
N SER A 435 -24.84 -3.55 11.71
CA SER A 435 -24.28 -3.47 13.06
C SER A 435 -22.82 -3.92 13.08
N VAL A 436 -22.47 -4.97 12.34
CA VAL A 436 -21.07 -5.38 12.15
C VAL A 436 -20.27 -4.27 11.46
N CYS A 437 -20.78 -3.71 10.36
CA CYS A 437 -20.16 -2.55 9.71
C CYS A 437 -19.93 -1.40 10.69
N PHE A 438 -20.93 -1.05 11.50
CA PHE A 438 -20.82 0.02 12.49
C PHE A 438 -19.70 -0.24 13.50
N VAL A 439 -19.67 -1.44 14.11
CA VAL A 439 -18.67 -1.77 15.13
C VAL A 439 -17.27 -1.84 14.51
N THR A 440 -17.10 -2.53 13.38
CA THR A 440 -15.80 -2.69 12.74
C THR A 440 -15.23 -1.34 12.27
N SER A 441 -16.03 -0.51 11.60
CA SER A 441 -15.58 0.82 11.17
C SER A 441 -15.30 1.76 12.34
N LEU A 442 -16.10 1.71 13.43
CA LEU A 442 -15.85 2.55 14.61
C LEU A 442 -14.56 2.12 15.34
N SER A 443 -14.33 0.82 15.49
CA SER A 443 -13.10 0.29 16.07
C SER A 443 -11.88 0.65 15.23
N ALA A 444 -11.97 0.51 13.90
CA ALA A 444 -10.89 0.91 13.00
C ALA A 444 -10.59 2.42 13.10
N ALA A 445 -11.63 3.26 13.11
CA ALA A 445 -11.47 4.71 13.28
C ALA A 445 -10.72 5.05 14.59
N TYR A 446 -11.12 4.43 15.69
CA TYR A 446 -10.48 4.65 16.99
C TYR A 446 -9.02 4.19 17.01
N ILE A 447 -8.76 2.97 16.55
CA ILE A 447 -7.41 2.38 16.58
C ILE A 447 -6.47 3.17 15.68
N THR A 448 -6.83 3.41 14.42
CA THR A 448 -6.01 4.17 13.48
C THR A 448 -5.71 5.58 13.99
N GLN A 449 -6.70 6.29 14.55
CA GLN A 449 -6.46 7.62 15.12
C GLN A 449 -5.58 7.56 16.38
N SER A 450 -5.83 6.59 17.26
CA SER A 450 -5.06 6.41 18.50
C SER A 450 -3.59 6.13 18.20
N THR A 451 -3.29 5.27 17.22
CA THR A 451 -1.92 4.98 16.81
C THR A 451 -1.26 6.19 16.16
N ALA A 452 -2.00 6.93 15.32
CA ALA A 452 -1.48 8.13 14.66
C ALA A 452 -1.12 9.24 15.66
N LEU A 453 -1.97 9.46 16.67
CA LEU A 453 -1.70 10.41 17.74
C LEU A 453 -0.51 9.96 18.60
N MET A 454 -0.47 8.69 18.98
CA MET A 454 0.63 8.14 19.76
C MET A 454 1.97 8.34 19.08
N THR A 455 2.07 8.12 17.76
CA THR A 455 3.33 8.32 17.03
C THR A 455 3.77 9.78 16.91
N ASN A 456 2.85 10.74 16.96
CA ASN A 456 3.21 12.16 16.92
C ASN A 456 3.90 12.61 18.20
N ASP A 457 3.41 12.11 19.34
CA ASP A 457 3.88 12.47 20.67
C ASP A 457 4.91 11.45 21.20
N TYR A 458 5.35 10.50 20.35
CA TYR A 458 6.24 9.42 20.77
C TYR A 458 7.68 9.93 20.89
N GLU A 459 8.16 9.99 22.13
CA GLU A 459 9.57 10.18 22.43
C GLU A 459 10.16 8.83 22.82
N ALA A 460 11.14 8.37 22.03
CA ALA A 460 11.85 7.14 22.34
C ALA A 460 12.53 7.28 23.70
N VAL A 461 12.29 6.34 24.62
CA VAL A 461 12.95 6.34 25.93
C VAL A 461 14.45 6.09 25.69
N PRO A 462 15.34 7.07 25.94
CA PRO A 462 16.76 6.88 25.69
C PRO A 462 17.31 5.77 26.59
N LEU A 463 18.08 4.85 26.01
CA LEU A 463 18.64 3.72 26.71
C LEU A 463 20.17 3.79 26.71
N GLN A 464 20.71 3.98 27.91
CA GLN A 464 22.15 3.95 28.16
C GLN A 464 22.64 2.53 28.41
N ILE A 465 23.51 2.06 27.53
CA ILE A 465 24.14 0.75 27.64
C ILE A 465 25.54 0.91 28.23
N THR A 466 25.73 0.34 29.42
CA THR A 466 26.97 0.36 30.20
C THR A 466 27.46 -1.06 30.50
N GLU A 467 28.70 -1.18 30.99
CA GLU A 467 29.23 -2.46 31.44
C GLU A 467 28.36 -3.03 32.57
N GLY A 468 27.82 -4.25 32.37
CA GLY A 468 26.89 -4.89 33.30
C GLY A 468 25.40 -4.65 33.01
N PHE A 469 25.05 -4.05 31.87
CA PHE A 469 23.66 -3.92 31.42
C PHE A 469 22.98 -5.30 31.28
N GLU A 470 21.87 -5.50 31.99
CA GLU A 470 20.97 -6.63 31.81
C GLU A 470 19.64 -6.15 31.20
N GLU A 471 19.36 -6.61 29.98
CA GLU A 471 18.22 -6.23 29.13
C GLU A 471 16.86 -6.30 29.85
N GLY A 472 16.71 -7.24 30.79
CA GLY A 472 15.43 -7.55 31.46
C GLY A 472 14.91 -6.54 32.47
N ASN A 473 15.72 -5.58 32.95
CA ASN A 473 15.30 -4.64 34.00
C ASN A 473 15.00 -3.20 33.52
N LEU A 474 15.34 -2.85 32.28
CA LEU A 474 15.28 -1.47 31.77
C LEU A 474 14.53 -1.30 30.44
N CYS A 475 14.28 -2.39 29.71
CA CYS A 475 13.55 -2.34 28.44
C CYS A 475 12.04 -2.28 28.68
N ILE A 476 11.43 -1.11 28.45
CA ILE A 476 9.99 -0.92 28.65
C ILE A 476 9.34 -0.76 27.27
N LEU A 477 8.46 -1.70 26.90
CA LEU A 477 7.63 -1.55 25.71
C LEU A 477 6.53 -0.51 26.00
N SER A 478 6.75 0.72 25.53
CA SER A 478 5.86 1.86 25.70
C SER A 478 4.91 2.05 24.51
N TYR A 479 5.33 1.61 23.32
CA TYR A 479 4.53 1.67 22.12
C TYR A 479 3.43 0.61 22.08
N ASN A 480 2.21 1.00 21.69
CA ASN A 480 1.07 0.08 21.55
C ASN A 480 0.28 0.36 20.27
N ASP A 481 0.30 -0.60 19.36
CA ASP A 481 -0.49 -0.60 18.11
C ASP A 481 -1.66 -1.59 18.13
N TYR A 482 -2.05 -2.04 19.33
CA TYR A 482 -3.13 -3.00 19.56
C TYR A 482 -2.90 -4.36 18.88
N GLY A 483 -1.65 -4.71 18.54
CA GLY A 483 -1.31 -5.94 17.83
C GLY A 483 -1.47 -5.83 16.31
N ALA A 484 -1.23 -4.63 15.75
CA ALA A 484 -1.23 -4.39 14.30
C ALA A 484 0.09 -4.80 13.61
N GLY A 485 1.08 -5.29 14.37
CA GLY A 485 2.30 -5.92 13.87
C GLY A 485 3.57 -5.08 13.98
N GLY A 486 3.55 -3.96 14.70
CA GLY A 486 4.72 -3.15 15.04
C GLY A 486 5.27 -2.31 13.87
N ILE A 487 4.47 -2.01 12.85
CA ILE A 487 4.93 -1.33 11.62
C ILE A 487 5.44 0.08 11.91
N GLN A 488 4.72 0.87 12.70
CA GLN A 488 5.16 2.22 13.05
C GLN A 488 6.40 2.19 13.95
N LEU A 489 6.46 1.30 14.95
CA LEU A 489 7.63 1.12 15.80
C LEU A 489 8.88 0.80 14.98
N THR A 490 8.75 -0.17 14.07
CA THR A 490 9.77 -0.54 13.10
C THR A 490 10.21 0.66 12.26
N ARG A 491 9.25 1.46 11.78
CA ARG A 491 9.55 2.63 10.95
C ARG A 491 10.26 3.72 11.75
N MET A 492 9.89 3.94 13.01
CA MET A 492 10.57 4.88 13.90
C MET A 492 12.03 4.49 14.11
N LEU A 493 12.30 3.21 14.37
CA LEU A 493 13.65 2.66 14.51
C LEU A 493 14.50 2.90 13.25
N LEU A 494 14.01 2.47 12.08
CA LEU A 494 14.74 2.61 10.82
C LEU A 494 14.96 4.08 10.43
N ASN A 495 13.95 4.95 10.63
CA ASN A 495 14.07 6.37 10.35
C ASN A 495 15.13 7.03 11.25
N ARG A 496 15.17 6.68 12.54
CA ARG A 496 16.12 7.27 13.49
C ARG A 496 17.57 6.89 13.16
N ALA A 497 17.82 5.61 12.88
CA ALA A 497 19.14 5.16 12.46
C ALA A 497 19.59 5.77 11.14
N ARG A 498 18.70 5.84 10.14
CA ARG A 498 18.99 6.51 8.86
C ARG A 498 19.32 7.99 9.03
N TYR A 499 18.59 8.69 9.89
CA TYR A 499 18.83 10.09 10.17
C TYR A 499 20.21 10.31 10.84
N LEU A 500 20.57 9.47 11.83
CA LEU A 500 21.91 9.53 12.41
C LEU A 500 23.01 9.24 11.38
N GLY A 501 22.81 8.23 10.51
CA GLY A 501 23.71 7.93 9.40
C GLY A 501 23.92 9.13 8.46
N LEU A 502 22.89 9.95 8.24
CA LEU A 502 23.00 11.20 7.49
C LEU A 502 23.82 12.26 8.23
N ILE A 503 23.64 12.41 9.54
CA ILE A 503 24.36 13.40 10.36
C ILE A 503 25.88 13.13 10.33
N VAL A 504 26.29 11.87 10.40
CA VAL A 504 27.71 11.51 10.55
C VAL A 504 28.45 11.32 9.22
N ASN A 505 27.74 11.27 8.09
CA ASN A 505 28.33 11.01 6.77
C ASN A 505 28.18 12.21 5.82
N GLU A 506 29.27 12.95 5.62
CA GLU A 506 29.28 14.13 4.75
C GLU A 506 29.00 13.83 3.27
N ASP A 507 29.39 12.65 2.79
CA ASP A 507 29.14 12.26 1.39
C ASP A 507 27.65 11.99 1.17
N LEU A 508 26.98 11.36 2.14
CA LEU A 508 25.52 11.20 2.11
C LEU A 508 24.78 12.54 2.19
N GLN A 509 25.28 13.50 2.98
CA GLN A 509 24.73 14.87 3.03
C GLN A 509 24.78 15.55 1.67
N LYS A 510 25.96 15.53 1.02
CA LYS A 510 26.15 16.10 -0.33
C LYS A 510 25.27 15.40 -1.37
N LEU A 511 25.15 14.08 -1.27
CA LEU A 511 24.33 13.29 -2.20
C LEU A 511 22.83 13.56 -2.05
N GLN A 512 22.35 13.89 -0.84
CA GLN A 512 20.92 14.15 -0.58
C GLN A 512 20.53 15.63 -0.58
N ASP A 513 21.49 16.53 -0.76
CA ASP A 513 21.30 18.00 -0.69
C ASP A 513 20.63 18.45 0.63
N ILE A 514 21.01 17.81 1.73
CA ILE A 514 20.49 18.10 3.08
C ILE A 514 21.54 18.91 3.85
N GLN A 515 21.16 20.08 4.34
CA GLN A 515 21.97 20.85 5.28
C GLN A 515 21.67 20.41 6.72
N ILE A 516 22.70 19.94 7.41
CA ILE A 516 22.66 19.60 8.84
C ILE A 516 23.38 20.71 9.60
N THR A 517 22.80 21.18 10.70
CA THR A 517 23.36 22.24 11.54
C THR A 517 24.58 21.75 12.33
N ASP A 518 25.48 22.65 12.70
CA ASP A 518 26.64 22.30 13.53
C ASP A 518 26.24 21.80 14.93
N ASP A 519 25.08 22.26 15.43
CA ASP A 519 24.51 21.79 16.70
C ASP A 519 24.08 20.33 16.62
N GLU A 520 23.38 19.92 15.55
CA GLU A 520 22.99 18.52 15.31
C GLU A 520 24.21 17.58 15.21
N LYS A 521 25.37 18.10 14.79
CA LYS A 521 26.63 17.35 14.70
C LYS A 521 27.41 17.30 16.02
N SER A 522 26.92 17.95 17.08
CA SER A 522 27.61 17.92 18.38
C SER A 522 27.72 16.49 18.91
N PRO A 523 28.84 16.14 19.58
CA PRO A 523 29.00 14.82 20.20
C PRO A 523 27.86 14.47 21.17
N GLU A 524 27.32 15.46 21.88
CA GLU A 524 26.19 15.32 22.80
C GLU A 524 24.91 14.89 22.07
N ASN A 525 24.58 15.54 20.94
CA ASN A 525 23.40 15.18 20.16
C ASN A 525 23.56 13.82 19.47
N ILE A 526 24.74 13.51 18.91
CA ILE A 526 25.04 12.18 18.37
C ILE A 526 24.85 11.11 19.44
N ARG A 527 25.33 11.35 20.67
CA ARG A 527 25.15 10.43 21.80
C ARG A 527 23.67 10.25 22.15
N SER A 528 22.90 11.33 22.22
CA SER A 528 21.45 11.28 22.45
C SER A 528 20.74 10.42 21.40
N PHE A 529 21.08 10.60 20.12
CA PHE A 529 20.50 9.79 19.04
C PHE A 529 20.85 8.30 19.16
N ILE A 530 22.07 7.95 19.56
CA ILE A 530 22.45 6.55 19.82
C ILE A 530 21.60 5.97 20.95
N GLU A 531 21.40 6.71 22.04
CA GLU A 531 20.60 6.26 23.18
C GLU A 531 19.12 6.08 22.79
N GLU A 532 18.57 6.94 21.94
CA GLU A 532 17.23 6.76 21.35
C GLU A 532 17.14 5.51 20.46
N ILE A 533 18.15 5.25 19.62
CA ILE A 533 18.20 4.04 18.77
C ILE A 533 18.32 2.79 19.63
N ASN A 534 19.13 2.80 20.69
CA ASN A 534 19.23 1.71 21.65
C ASN A 534 17.85 1.38 22.26
N GLY A 535 17.10 2.42 22.65
CA GLY A 535 15.75 2.30 23.20
C GLY A 535 14.76 1.70 22.20
N LEU A 536 14.68 2.28 20.99
CA LEU A 536 13.80 1.78 19.92
C LEU A 536 14.14 0.35 19.49
N TYR A 537 15.43 0.01 19.42
CA TYR A 537 15.90 -1.33 19.10
C TYR A 537 15.49 -2.32 20.19
N CYS A 538 15.61 -1.92 21.46
CA CYS A 538 15.16 -2.71 22.60
C CYS A 538 13.65 -2.97 22.53
N GLU A 539 12.85 -1.91 22.35
CA GLU A 539 11.39 -2.01 22.27
C GLU A 539 10.95 -2.86 21.09
N THR A 540 11.59 -2.73 19.93
CA THR A 540 11.27 -3.53 18.73
C THR A 540 11.58 -5.01 18.98
N THR A 541 12.73 -5.32 19.58
CA THR A 541 13.13 -6.70 19.91
C THR A 541 12.25 -7.30 21.01
N LEU A 542 11.83 -6.50 21.98
CA LEU A 542 10.87 -6.93 22.99
C LEU A 542 9.48 -7.16 22.38
N TYR A 543 9.05 -6.31 21.44
CA TYR A 543 7.79 -6.46 20.72
C TYR A 543 7.74 -7.79 19.95
N THR A 544 8.78 -8.12 19.18
CA THR A 544 8.83 -9.39 18.41
C THR A 544 8.80 -10.63 19.31
N LYS A 545 9.39 -10.54 20.51
CA LYS A 545 9.37 -11.64 21.51
C LYS A 545 8.02 -11.79 22.24
N THR A 546 7.23 -10.72 22.34
CA THR A 546 6.02 -10.69 23.21
C THR A 546 4.70 -10.62 22.45
N HIS A 547 4.72 -10.22 21.18
CA HIS A 547 3.53 -10.01 20.36
C HIS A 547 3.65 -10.74 19.00
N HIS A 548 2.50 -11.05 18.41
CA HIS A 548 2.44 -11.32 16.98
C HIS A 548 2.91 -10.07 16.21
N HIS A 549 3.82 -10.25 15.28
CA HIS A 549 4.54 -9.15 14.65
C HIS A 549 4.59 -9.31 13.14
N SER A 550 4.85 -8.20 12.46
CA SER A 550 5.05 -8.19 11.01
C SER A 550 6.46 -8.64 10.66
N VAL A 551 6.66 -9.14 9.43
CA VAL A 551 7.99 -9.48 8.90
C VAL A 551 8.95 -8.27 8.98
N GLN A 552 8.44 -7.05 8.85
CA GLN A 552 9.25 -5.84 8.97
C GLN A 552 9.85 -5.69 10.37
N ALA A 553 9.11 -6.07 11.42
CA ALA A 553 9.59 -6.00 12.78
C ALA A 553 10.69 -7.03 13.07
N GLU A 554 10.71 -8.17 12.38
CA GLU A 554 11.81 -9.14 12.43
C GLU A 554 13.04 -8.67 11.64
N LEU A 555 12.82 -8.10 10.44
CA LEU A 555 13.88 -7.63 9.56
C LEU A 555 14.61 -6.39 10.10
N ALA A 556 13.89 -5.47 10.74
CA ALA A 556 14.47 -4.20 11.15
C ALA A 556 15.63 -4.32 12.15
N PRO A 557 15.55 -5.13 13.22
CA PRO A 557 16.70 -5.39 14.09
C PRO A 557 17.94 -5.88 13.35
N LEU A 558 17.79 -6.73 12.31
CA LEU A 558 18.93 -7.20 11.49
C LEU A 558 19.57 -6.04 10.71
N MET A 559 18.74 -5.19 10.10
CA MET A 559 19.22 -4.01 9.37
C MET A 559 19.92 -3.02 10.31
N ILE A 560 19.37 -2.79 11.51
CA ILE A 560 19.96 -1.88 12.49
C ILE A 560 21.31 -2.39 12.99
N ARG A 561 21.47 -3.70 13.21
CA ARG A 561 22.78 -4.25 13.58
C ARG A 561 23.85 -3.94 12.54
N SER A 562 23.50 -4.04 11.26
CA SER A 562 24.40 -3.65 10.15
C SER A 562 24.81 -2.18 10.27
N GLU A 563 23.85 -1.27 10.39
CA GLU A 563 24.12 0.17 10.48
C GLU A 563 24.95 0.53 11.71
N MET A 564 24.58 -0.03 12.87
CA MET A 564 25.27 0.28 14.13
C MET A 564 26.69 -0.30 14.14
N LEU A 565 26.86 -1.60 13.86
CA LEU A 565 28.14 -2.29 14.02
C LEU A 565 29.14 -2.05 12.89
N LEU A 566 28.70 -1.60 11.71
CA LEU A 566 29.59 -1.30 10.59
C LEU A 566 29.68 0.20 10.30
N GLY A 567 28.54 0.91 10.31
CA GLY A 567 28.49 2.33 9.95
C GLY A 567 28.75 3.28 11.13
N LEU A 568 28.28 2.94 12.33
CA LEU A 568 28.29 3.83 13.50
C LEU A 568 29.21 3.34 14.63
N ALA A 569 30.03 2.31 14.38
CA ALA A 569 30.86 1.66 15.39
C ALA A 569 31.88 2.57 16.08
N SER A 570 32.30 3.65 15.43
CA SER A 570 33.22 4.66 16.00
C SER A 570 32.58 5.52 17.09
N TYR A 571 31.24 5.61 17.11
CA TYR A 571 30.49 6.41 18.08
C TYR A 571 29.96 5.60 19.27
N MET A 572 30.20 4.28 19.26
CA MET A 572 29.73 3.35 20.29
C MET A 572 30.83 2.89 21.24
N ASN A 573 30.47 2.68 22.49
CA ASN A 573 31.32 2.01 23.48
C ASN A 573 31.31 0.47 23.29
N GLN A 574 32.16 -0.26 24.01
CA GLN A 574 32.24 -1.71 23.86
C GLN A 574 30.97 -2.44 24.31
N ALA A 575 30.31 -1.96 25.37
CA ALA A 575 29.07 -2.55 25.87
C ALA A 575 27.94 -2.45 24.82
N GLU A 576 27.86 -1.33 24.11
CA GLU A 576 26.92 -1.11 22.99
C GLU A 576 27.20 -2.06 21.82
N LYS A 577 28.48 -2.25 21.46
CA LYS A 577 28.85 -3.21 20.42
C LYS A 577 28.43 -4.64 20.79
N GLU A 578 28.67 -5.06 22.02
CA GLU A 578 28.23 -6.38 22.49
C GLU A 578 26.69 -6.47 22.58
N TYR A 579 26.00 -5.39 22.92
CA TYR A 579 24.53 -5.33 22.94
C TYR A 579 23.93 -5.62 21.55
N TYR A 580 24.40 -4.96 20.50
CA TYR A 580 23.92 -5.23 19.13
C TYR A 580 24.34 -6.58 18.58
N LYS A 581 25.52 -7.08 18.98
CA LYS A 581 26.03 -8.38 18.55
C LYS A 581 25.28 -9.55 19.17
N LYS A 582 24.72 -9.36 20.36
CA LYS A 582 24.00 -10.40 21.10
C LYS A 582 22.93 -11.06 20.21
N ASP A 583 22.94 -12.39 20.20
CA ASP A 583 22.01 -13.27 19.48
C ASP A 583 21.91 -13.04 17.95
N TRP A 584 22.83 -12.29 17.33
CA TRP A 584 22.73 -11.94 15.90
C TRP A 584 22.76 -13.17 14.99
N GLU A 585 23.58 -14.17 15.29
CA GLU A 585 23.63 -15.41 14.49
C GLU A 585 22.29 -16.18 14.56
N GLN A 586 21.69 -16.26 15.74
CA GLN A 586 20.42 -16.94 15.98
C GLN A 586 19.26 -16.24 15.26
N ASP A 587 19.21 -14.92 15.36
CA ASP A 587 18.21 -14.11 14.64
C ASP A 587 18.36 -14.25 13.13
N LEU A 588 19.59 -14.34 12.61
CA LEU A 588 19.83 -14.62 11.19
C LEU A 588 19.38 -16.02 10.77
N TYR A 589 19.55 -17.04 11.61
CA TYR A 589 18.99 -18.36 11.32
C TYR A 589 17.47 -18.32 11.25
N SER A 590 16.81 -17.68 12.22
CA SER A 590 15.35 -17.49 12.22
C SER A 590 14.89 -16.80 10.93
N TRP A 591 15.57 -15.71 10.56
CA TRP A 591 15.25 -14.99 9.33
C TRP A 591 15.41 -15.84 8.08
N LEU A 592 16.48 -16.63 7.96
CA LEU A 592 16.71 -17.49 6.81
C LEU A 592 15.80 -18.73 6.76
N GLU A 593 15.21 -19.13 7.89
CA GLU A 593 14.13 -20.12 7.91
C GLU A 593 12.84 -19.53 7.31
N THR A 594 12.52 -18.27 7.61
CA THR A 594 11.35 -17.57 7.09
C THR A 594 11.54 -17.08 5.64
N ALA A 595 12.73 -16.59 5.30
CA ALA A 595 13.07 -15.96 4.03
C ALA A 595 14.38 -16.54 3.44
N PRO A 596 14.40 -17.82 3.02
CA PRO A 596 15.62 -18.52 2.61
C PRO A 596 16.35 -17.93 1.39
N LYS A 597 15.66 -17.07 0.62
CA LYS A 597 16.23 -16.36 -0.55
C LYS A 597 16.86 -15.01 -0.19
N ARG A 598 16.69 -14.53 1.04
CA ARG A 598 17.15 -13.22 1.53
C ARG A 598 18.48 -13.31 2.27
N THR A 599 19.46 -13.95 1.62
CA THR A 599 20.83 -14.14 2.14
C THR A 599 21.64 -12.85 2.16
N ASP A 600 21.15 -11.78 1.53
CA ASP A 600 21.68 -10.42 1.61
C ASP A 600 21.79 -9.91 3.05
N GLN A 601 20.87 -10.31 3.94
CA GLN A 601 20.92 -9.91 5.35
C GLN A 601 22.10 -10.50 6.13
N ALA A 602 22.73 -11.57 5.62
CA ALA A 602 23.90 -12.18 6.26
C ALA A 602 25.22 -11.48 5.92
N ILE A 603 25.26 -10.62 4.87
CA ILE A 603 26.48 -9.95 4.40
C ILE A 603 27.12 -9.13 5.52
N ALA A 604 26.33 -8.31 6.22
CA ALA A 604 26.82 -7.46 7.29
C ALA A 604 27.44 -8.26 8.45
N TYR A 605 26.83 -9.39 8.82
CA TYR A 605 27.35 -10.29 9.84
C TYR A 605 28.70 -10.89 9.44
N PHE A 606 28.83 -11.31 8.17
CA PHE A 606 30.09 -11.85 7.67
C PHE A 606 31.19 -10.79 7.59
N LEU A 607 30.88 -9.58 7.12
CA LEU A 607 31.82 -8.47 7.07
C LEU A 607 32.29 -8.08 8.47
N TYR A 608 31.37 -7.98 9.44
CA TYR A 608 31.70 -7.71 10.83
C TYR A 608 32.69 -8.74 11.39
N ASN A 609 32.44 -10.04 11.17
CA ASN A 609 33.34 -11.09 11.63
C ASN A 609 34.72 -11.05 10.96
N ILE A 610 34.83 -10.61 9.71
CA ILE A 610 36.13 -10.41 9.04
C ILE A 610 36.88 -9.23 9.67
N ILE A 611 36.21 -8.09 9.86
CA ILE A 611 36.81 -6.89 10.48
C ILE A 611 37.34 -7.20 11.88
N GLU A 612 36.59 -8.00 12.64
CA GLU A 612 36.94 -8.42 14.01
C GLU A 612 37.90 -9.62 14.06
N GLN A 613 38.36 -10.14 12.91
CA GLN A 613 39.25 -11.32 12.81
C GLN A 613 38.68 -12.58 13.49
N ARG A 614 37.38 -12.82 13.31
CA ARG A 614 36.59 -13.94 13.86
C ARG A 614 35.86 -14.72 12.76
N GLU A 615 36.50 -14.91 11.60
CA GLU A 615 35.87 -15.55 10.43
C GLU A 615 35.37 -16.98 10.72
N ASP A 616 35.94 -17.64 11.72
CA ASP A 616 35.48 -18.95 12.20
C ASP A 616 34.01 -18.95 12.65
N GLN A 617 33.51 -17.83 13.17
CA GLN A 617 32.11 -17.68 13.60
C GLN A 617 31.14 -17.72 12.41
N SER A 618 31.59 -17.31 11.22
CA SER A 618 30.77 -17.31 10.00
C SER A 618 30.59 -18.70 9.38
N LYS A 619 31.42 -19.69 9.72
CA LYS A 619 31.49 -20.99 9.03
C LYS A 619 30.18 -21.77 9.08
N ALA A 620 29.50 -21.77 10.22
CA ALA A 620 28.24 -22.51 10.41
C ALA A 620 27.13 -21.92 9.51
N MET A 621 26.98 -20.60 9.54
CA MET A 621 26.01 -19.87 8.74
C MET A 621 26.27 -19.99 7.24
N ILE A 622 27.53 -19.85 6.78
CA ILE A 622 27.92 -20.06 5.37
C ILE A 622 27.52 -21.47 4.92
N LYS A 623 27.80 -22.49 5.74
CA LYS A 623 27.42 -23.88 5.44
C LYS A 623 25.89 -24.05 5.37
N HIS A 624 25.15 -23.38 6.24
CA HIS A 624 23.69 -23.40 6.21
C HIS A 624 23.14 -22.79 4.92
N ILE A 625 23.60 -21.58 4.54
CA ILE A 625 23.21 -20.91 3.30
C ILE A 625 23.49 -21.80 2.08
N LEU A 626 24.70 -22.35 1.98
CA LEU A 626 25.09 -23.22 0.85
C LEU A 626 24.36 -24.58 0.84
N ARG A 627 23.80 -25.01 1.98
CA ARG A 627 22.93 -26.19 2.04
C ARG A 627 21.55 -25.88 1.48
N LEU A 628 21.01 -24.68 1.71
CA LEU A 628 19.75 -24.23 1.15
C LEU A 628 19.89 -24.00 -0.36
N ASN A 629 20.96 -23.34 -0.78
CA ASN A 629 21.27 -23.08 -2.18
C ASN A 629 22.79 -23.21 -2.44
N PRO A 630 23.25 -24.29 -3.10
CA PRO A 630 24.67 -24.50 -3.42
C PRO A 630 25.30 -23.48 -4.38
N ASN A 631 24.46 -22.66 -5.03
CA ASN A 631 24.85 -21.58 -5.93
C ASN A 631 24.58 -20.19 -5.33
N ASP A 632 24.29 -20.10 -4.04
CA ASP A 632 24.06 -18.80 -3.38
C ASP A 632 25.30 -17.90 -3.50
N PRO A 633 25.17 -16.68 -4.07
CA PRO A 633 26.31 -15.81 -4.31
C PRO A 633 26.99 -15.38 -3.01
N VAL A 634 26.21 -15.08 -1.95
CA VAL A 634 26.74 -14.66 -0.66
C VAL A 634 27.50 -15.80 0.01
N GLY A 635 26.88 -16.98 0.10
CA GLY A 635 27.49 -18.17 0.69
C GLY A 635 28.78 -18.58 -0.06
N LEU A 636 28.78 -18.50 -1.39
CA LEU A 636 29.96 -18.83 -2.20
C LEU A 636 31.08 -17.80 -2.01
N TRP A 637 30.76 -16.52 -1.96
CA TRP A 637 31.72 -15.44 -1.79
C TRP A 637 32.48 -15.59 -0.46
N PHE A 638 31.75 -15.64 0.65
CA PHE A 638 32.37 -15.72 1.98
C PHE A 638 33.02 -17.09 2.25
N LYS A 639 32.54 -18.18 1.64
CA LYS A 639 33.28 -19.45 1.60
C LYS A 639 34.61 -19.28 0.88
N GLY A 640 34.62 -18.62 -0.27
CA GLY A 640 35.81 -18.35 -1.05
C GLY A 640 36.86 -17.61 -0.24
N LEU A 641 36.48 -16.49 0.38
CA LEU A 641 37.35 -15.72 1.27
C LEU A 641 37.94 -16.57 2.41
N SER A 642 37.12 -17.37 3.08
CA SER A 642 37.58 -18.26 4.16
C SER A 642 38.61 -19.29 3.68
N LEU A 643 38.49 -19.81 2.45
CA LEU A 643 39.41 -20.79 1.89
C LEU A 643 40.75 -20.20 1.44
N LEU A 644 40.81 -18.90 1.11
CA LEU A 644 42.05 -18.23 0.72
C LEU A 644 43.06 -18.12 1.88
N ASN A 645 42.59 -18.22 3.12
CA ASN A 645 43.45 -18.26 4.31
C ASN A 645 44.22 -19.59 4.46
N ASP A 646 43.89 -20.63 3.67
CA ASP A 646 44.57 -21.92 3.65
C ASP A 646 45.26 -22.14 2.28
N PRO A 647 46.61 -22.08 2.21
CA PRO A 647 47.35 -22.24 0.96
C PRO A 647 47.05 -23.53 0.20
N SER A 648 46.57 -24.59 0.89
CA SER A 648 46.21 -25.87 0.26
C SER A 648 44.84 -25.83 -0.44
N LYS A 649 44.03 -24.80 -0.19
CA LYS A 649 42.65 -24.65 -0.71
C LYS A 649 42.46 -23.41 -1.57
N THR A 650 43.53 -22.68 -1.90
CA THR A 650 43.49 -21.45 -2.69
C THR A 650 42.71 -21.60 -4.00
N GLU A 651 42.96 -22.66 -4.77
CA GLU A 651 42.24 -22.91 -6.04
C GLU A 651 40.73 -23.10 -5.81
N GLN A 652 40.34 -23.80 -4.75
CA GLN A 652 38.94 -23.98 -4.37
C GLN A 652 38.30 -22.66 -3.93
N GLY A 653 39.07 -21.81 -3.23
CA GLY A 653 38.66 -20.46 -2.85
C GLY A 653 38.37 -19.58 -4.06
N ILE A 654 39.32 -19.51 -5.00
CA ILE A 654 39.17 -18.74 -6.25
C ILE A 654 37.96 -19.23 -7.06
N ASN A 655 37.80 -20.55 -7.21
CA ASN A 655 36.66 -21.12 -7.93
C ASN A 655 35.30 -20.78 -7.27
N ALA A 656 35.25 -20.70 -5.94
CA ALA A 656 34.05 -20.26 -5.24
C ALA A 656 33.75 -18.78 -5.49
N LEU A 657 34.77 -17.91 -5.46
CA LEU A 657 34.61 -16.48 -5.77
C LEU A 657 34.15 -16.23 -7.21
N LYS A 658 34.71 -16.95 -8.20
CA LYS A 658 34.27 -16.86 -9.59
C LYS A 658 32.79 -17.25 -9.75
N ARG A 659 32.39 -18.36 -9.13
CA ARG A 659 30.97 -18.77 -9.13
C ARG A 659 30.06 -17.76 -8.42
N ALA A 660 30.53 -17.11 -7.35
CA ALA A 660 29.76 -16.07 -6.70
C ALA A 660 29.52 -14.87 -7.63
N LEU A 661 30.55 -14.45 -8.38
CA LEU A 661 30.44 -13.41 -9.41
C LEU A 661 29.50 -13.82 -10.54
N ASP A 662 29.59 -15.05 -11.03
CA ASP A 662 28.66 -15.54 -12.06
C ASP A 662 27.19 -15.53 -11.60
N ASN A 663 26.96 -15.65 -10.27
CA ASN A 663 25.64 -15.53 -9.66
C ASN A 663 25.31 -14.10 -9.20
N GLY A 664 26.21 -13.13 -9.42
CA GLY A 664 25.98 -11.70 -9.27
C GLY A 664 26.11 -11.14 -7.86
N ILE A 665 27.09 -11.63 -7.08
CA ILE A 665 27.47 -11.01 -5.80
C ILE A 665 27.80 -9.52 -5.94
N GLU A 666 28.29 -9.06 -7.10
CA GLU A 666 28.61 -7.63 -7.32
C GLU A 666 27.40 -6.71 -7.24
N ARG A 667 26.17 -7.25 -7.31
CA ARG A 667 24.95 -6.46 -7.10
C ARG A 667 24.66 -6.24 -5.62
N LEU A 668 25.15 -7.11 -4.73
CA LEU A 668 24.80 -7.09 -3.30
C LEU A 668 25.84 -6.36 -2.46
N MET A 669 27.10 -6.35 -2.90
CA MET A 669 28.18 -5.65 -2.21
C MET A 669 29.24 -5.18 -3.20
N PRO A 670 29.88 -4.02 -2.96
CA PRO A 670 30.91 -3.51 -3.86
C PRO A 670 32.13 -4.42 -3.83
N ILE A 671 32.69 -4.67 -5.01
CA ILE A 671 33.90 -5.48 -5.20
C ILE A 671 34.93 -4.60 -5.90
N GLU A 672 36.16 -4.58 -5.37
CA GLU A 672 37.25 -3.80 -5.94
C GLU A 672 37.50 -4.17 -7.41
N GLU A 673 37.70 -3.16 -8.27
CA GLU A 673 37.84 -3.37 -9.72
C GLU A 673 38.99 -4.30 -10.09
N GLU A 674 40.11 -4.23 -9.36
CA GLU A 674 41.28 -5.07 -9.61
C GLU A 674 40.96 -6.55 -9.34
N LEU A 675 40.30 -6.83 -8.21
CA LEU A 675 39.85 -8.19 -7.86
C LEU A 675 38.84 -8.70 -8.89
N LEU A 676 37.93 -7.85 -9.35
CA LEU A 676 36.94 -8.20 -10.37
C LEU A 676 37.61 -8.56 -11.72
N LYS A 677 38.61 -7.78 -12.14
CA LYS A 677 39.43 -8.09 -13.34
C LYS A 677 40.19 -9.41 -13.19
N MET A 678 40.77 -9.66 -12.01
CA MET A 678 41.49 -10.91 -11.72
C MET A 678 40.58 -12.15 -11.74
N LEU A 679 39.34 -12.02 -11.28
CA LEU A 679 38.40 -13.15 -11.22
C LEU A 679 37.69 -13.39 -12.56
N LYS A 680 37.45 -12.34 -13.37
CA LYS A 680 36.86 -12.45 -14.72
C LYS A 680 37.89 -12.84 -15.81
N GLY A 681 39.18 -12.61 -15.57
CA GLY A 681 40.29 -13.18 -16.35
C GLY A 681 40.51 -14.65 -16.04
#